data_AF-A0A7D9HPC6-F1
#
_entry.id   AF-A0A7D9HPC6-F1
#
_cell.length_a   1.000
_cell.length_b   1.000
_cell.length_c   1.000
_cell.angle_alpha   90.00
_cell.angle_beta   90.00
_cell.angle_gamma   90.00
#
_symmetry.space_group_name_H-M   'P 1'
#
loop_
_entity.id
_entity.type
_entity.pdbx_description
1 polymer ?
#
loop_
_entity_poly.entity_id
_entity_poly.type
_entity_poly.pdbx_seq_one_letter_code
_entity_poly.pdbx_strand_id
1 'polypeptide(L)'
;MSVVGFDVGNQSCFIAVAKGGGIETIDNEYSDRRTPSYVSFGEKQRYLGVSARNQERTNVKNTVSQFKRLIGKKFSDPDIQHELQSRMVPYNIVEQPDGKVGIKVQCLGQESVFNPEQVMAMLLTYLKTTAENAISTKVADCVISVPCYYTDQQRRAMLDAAYIASLNCLRLMNDTTAVALAYGIYKQDLPEENAKSRNVAFVDFGHSSLQTSIAAFNKGKLKILTTASDSSLGGRDFDTKLVEHFCKDFQTRYKINVKENKKAYLRLEAECDKLKKVMSSNSVEIPMAIDNYVDDKDVVGRMKRETFEAMCSQLLIRVENCLKQLLENSGLKKEDIDAVEIVGGSTRIPAVKSYIRKVFGKETSTTLNTDEAVARGCSLQCAMLSPAFRVRDFNVQDVTPYPIKLTWDSVGGEDSGAMDVCENGHAFPFLKQLTFYRKEAFDLSAFYTRENSQAVIGRFSVKNVTPTKDGESSKIKVKIRMDIHGIFYVSKAQMIEKMPSDDESVNEPMETQAAAEAENTDSNIADAQNGVKDGAQGEDQSDAKKEDAQQPMDTDEASNDAASGTNNTDQGEPMSENNPEPAANEGEKQGTPKKQDTPKKQEEPKSAKKKKPTTKTVDLKVEHFVSSLSQPELNKVVERENELISRDRQENDRIHAINALEEYVLQTRSKLSAEYEKFVTDEERGSFVKKLDDAEEWLYDEGEDQIKSVYQGKLESLKKIGDPICLRFNEAQTRPQALESLGHEIQLCKKFLDLYEQKDEKYEHLEAAEVKKVEEAVSEKQKWLDEMWNKVNKQAPHEPPAVLTAAIFEEKQKFENIYKPIVNKPKPKPKEEPPKDETKDEKKDEKNDNKDETSEDKPEEEGNKENEGKEENEVKEENEVKEENKQTNDMDVD
;
A
#
# COMPACT_ATOMS: atom_id res chain seq x y z
N MET A 1 -8.67 -7.65 -2.69
CA MET A 1 -7.91 -6.39 -2.59
C MET A 1 -6.82 -6.60 -1.56
N SER A 2 -5.57 -6.27 -1.89
CA SER A 2 -4.45 -6.24 -0.95
C SER A 2 -4.41 -4.87 -0.26
N VAL A 3 -3.96 -4.84 1.00
CA VAL A 3 -3.82 -3.61 1.79
C VAL A 3 -2.36 -3.28 1.91
N VAL A 4 -1.93 -2.18 1.29
CA VAL A 4 -0.51 -1.77 1.22
C VAL A 4 -0.38 -0.26 1.44
N GLY A 5 0.49 0.10 2.38
CA GLY A 5 0.94 1.47 2.62
C GLY A 5 2.41 1.61 2.31
N PHE A 6 2.75 2.57 1.46
CA PHE A 6 4.12 2.93 1.13
C PHE A 6 4.50 4.24 1.81
N ASP A 7 5.48 4.21 2.72
CA ASP A 7 6.27 5.40 2.98
C ASP A 7 7.36 5.52 1.92
N VAL A 8 7.32 6.58 1.12
CA VAL A 8 8.27 6.84 0.05
C VAL A 8 9.20 7.97 0.50
N GLY A 9 10.16 7.70 1.39
CA GLY A 9 11.09 8.73 1.88
C GLY A 9 12.19 9.10 0.86
N ASN A 10 12.96 10.15 1.15
CA ASN A 10 13.98 10.68 0.22
C ASN A 10 15.31 9.87 0.18
N GLN A 11 15.64 9.18 1.26
CA GLN A 11 16.82 8.31 1.37
C GLN A 11 16.43 6.83 1.47
N SER A 12 15.31 6.54 2.10
CA SER A 12 14.76 5.21 2.24
C SER A 12 13.25 5.24 2.30
N CYS A 13 12.63 4.12 1.95
CA CYS A 13 11.21 3.83 1.95
C CYS A 13 10.93 2.68 2.92
N PHE A 14 9.69 2.63 3.42
CA PHE A 14 9.19 1.53 4.24
C PHE A 14 7.84 1.06 3.68
N ILE A 15 7.58 -0.24 3.76
CA ILE A 15 6.36 -0.86 3.24
C ILE A 15 5.62 -1.49 4.42
N ALA A 16 4.32 -1.23 4.55
CA ALA A 16 3.46 -1.90 5.53
C ALA A 16 2.24 -2.53 4.88
N VAL A 17 1.87 -3.72 5.32
CA VAL A 17 0.77 -4.53 4.76
C VAL A 17 -0.16 -5.04 5.86
N ALA A 18 -1.38 -5.44 5.48
CA ALA A 18 -2.22 -6.23 6.39
C ALA A 18 -1.77 -7.70 6.40
N LYS A 19 -1.38 -8.21 7.58
CA LYS A 19 -0.90 -9.59 7.78
C LYS A 19 -1.20 -10.01 9.22
N GLY A 20 -1.48 -11.30 9.46
CA GLY A 20 -1.74 -11.84 10.80
C GLY A 20 -2.94 -11.23 11.56
N GLY A 21 -3.84 -10.52 10.88
CA GLY A 21 -4.92 -9.73 11.51
C GLY A 21 -4.50 -8.32 11.99
N GLY A 22 -3.25 -7.92 11.77
CA GLY A 22 -2.71 -6.60 12.09
C GLY A 22 -2.13 -5.86 10.87
N ILE A 23 -1.45 -4.75 11.15
CA ILE A 23 -0.67 -3.96 10.17
C ILE A 23 0.81 -4.06 10.54
N GLU A 24 1.60 -4.65 9.64
CA GLU A 24 3.01 -4.97 9.85
C GLU A 24 3.88 -4.35 8.75
N THR A 25 5.05 -3.84 9.11
CA THR A 25 6.09 -3.49 8.13
C THR A 25 6.86 -4.72 7.72
N ILE A 26 7.06 -4.87 6.41
CA ILE A 26 7.74 -6.01 5.80
C ILE A 26 9.21 -5.69 5.52
N ASP A 27 10.01 -6.76 5.44
CA ASP A 27 11.42 -6.70 5.07
C ASP A 27 11.55 -6.89 3.54
N ASN A 28 12.64 -6.38 2.93
CA ASN A 28 12.96 -6.59 1.51
C ASN A 28 13.77 -7.88 1.28
N GLU A 29 14.19 -8.14 0.04
CA GLU A 29 14.95 -9.34 -0.33
C GLU A 29 16.35 -9.48 0.32
N TYR A 30 16.80 -8.44 1.05
CA TYR A 30 18.01 -8.45 1.88
C TYR A 30 17.70 -8.56 3.39
N SER A 31 16.45 -8.86 3.76
CA SER A 31 15.96 -8.91 5.14
C SER A 31 16.08 -7.60 5.92
N ASP A 32 16.05 -6.44 5.23
CA ASP A 32 15.97 -5.11 5.85
C ASP A 32 14.60 -4.47 5.56
N ARG A 33 13.97 -3.85 6.56
CA ARG A 33 12.72 -3.06 6.39
C ARG A 33 12.96 -1.76 5.62
N ARG A 34 14.21 -1.30 5.59
CA ARG A 34 14.62 -0.03 5.00
C ARG A 34 15.06 -0.24 3.56
N THR A 35 14.14 -0.09 2.62
CA THR A 35 14.46 -0.05 1.19
C THR A 35 15.11 1.29 0.83
N PRO A 36 16.31 1.35 0.23
CA PRO A 36 16.89 2.62 -0.23
C PRO A 36 16.10 3.25 -1.40
N SER A 37 15.94 4.58 -1.39
CA SER A 37 15.28 5.34 -2.46
C SER A 37 16.21 5.57 -3.66
N TYR A 38 16.65 4.48 -4.30
CA TYR A 38 17.69 4.46 -5.33
C TYR A 38 17.23 3.72 -6.60
N VAL A 39 17.66 4.22 -7.76
CA VAL A 39 17.52 3.60 -9.08
C VAL A 39 18.86 3.71 -9.80
N SER A 40 19.41 2.62 -10.34
CA SER A 40 20.68 2.64 -11.08
C SER A 40 20.51 2.00 -12.46
N PHE A 41 21.03 2.65 -13.50
CA PHE A 41 20.87 2.19 -14.87
C PHE A 41 22.16 1.52 -15.36
N GLY A 42 22.07 0.25 -15.75
CA GLY A 42 23.17 -0.56 -16.27
C GLY A 42 23.07 -0.82 -17.78
N GLU A 43 23.95 -1.67 -18.28
CA GLU A 43 24.07 -2.00 -19.71
C GLU A 43 23.14 -3.12 -20.16
N LYS A 44 22.81 -4.07 -19.27
CA LYS A 44 21.88 -5.20 -19.54
C LYS A 44 20.51 -5.04 -18.87
N GLN A 45 20.47 -4.41 -17.69
CA GLN A 45 19.26 -4.19 -16.88
C GLN A 45 19.39 -2.95 -16.00
N ARG A 46 18.30 -2.56 -15.34
CA ARG A 46 18.29 -1.63 -14.22
C ARG A 46 18.53 -2.36 -12.90
N TYR A 47 19.00 -1.63 -11.92
CA TYR A 47 19.00 -2.04 -10.51
C TYR A 47 18.10 -1.08 -9.74
N LEU A 48 17.35 -1.60 -8.77
CA LEU A 48 16.39 -0.86 -7.95
C LEU A 48 16.68 -1.10 -6.47
N GLY A 49 16.24 -0.20 -5.58
CA GLY A 49 16.31 -0.40 -4.13
C GLY A 49 17.73 -0.61 -3.59
N VAL A 50 17.94 -1.72 -2.87
CA VAL A 50 19.25 -2.07 -2.28
C VAL A 50 20.31 -2.29 -3.36
N SER A 51 19.96 -3.05 -4.41
CA SER A 51 20.84 -3.31 -5.55
C SER A 51 21.28 -2.01 -6.25
N ALA A 52 20.38 -1.03 -6.36
CA ALA A 52 20.73 0.29 -6.90
C ALA A 52 21.71 1.07 -6.02
N ARG A 53 21.52 1.05 -4.70
CA ARG A 53 22.42 1.71 -3.74
C ARG A 53 23.82 1.11 -3.79
N ASN A 54 23.95 -0.20 -3.95
CA ASN A 54 25.26 -0.86 -4.09
C ASN A 54 26.05 -0.35 -5.30
N GLN A 55 25.38 0.16 -6.34
CA GLN A 55 26.01 0.74 -7.54
C GLN A 55 26.43 2.21 -7.39
N GLU A 56 26.15 2.88 -6.27
CA GLU A 56 26.44 4.31 -6.06
C GLU A 56 27.91 4.69 -6.28
N ARG A 57 28.85 3.82 -5.86
CA ARG A 57 30.30 4.06 -5.94
C ARG A 57 30.94 3.58 -7.25
N THR A 58 30.35 2.59 -7.91
CA THR A 58 30.80 2.03 -9.19
C THR A 58 30.23 2.85 -10.35
N ASN A 59 28.90 2.96 -10.39
CA ASN A 59 28.08 3.54 -11.45
C ASN A 59 27.58 4.97 -11.11
N VAL A 60 28.48 5.80 -10.58
CA VAL A 60 28.23 7.13 -9.99
C VAL A 60 27.35 8.06 -10.84
N LYS A 61 27.50 8.02 -12.17
CA LYS A 61 26.79 8.94 -13.09
C LYS A 61 25.36 8.48 -13.42
N ASN A 62 25.10 7.18 -13.35
CA ASN A 62 23.83 6.57 -13.74
C ASN A 62 23.07 5.99 -12.54
N THR A 63 23.53 6.27 -11.31
CA THR A 63 22.83 5.96 -10.06
C THR A 63 22.14 7.22 -9.55
N VAL A 64 20.82 7.14 -9.42
CA VAL A 64 19.92 8.25 -9.14
C VAL A 64 19.30 8.02 -7.77
N SER A 65 19.45 9.01 -6.89
CA SER A 65 18.89 9.06 -5.54
C SER A 65 18.34 10.47 -5.27
N GLN A 66 17.59 10.63 -4.16
CA GLN A 66 16.98 11.91 -3.76
C GLN A 66 15.98 12.53 -4.76
N PHE A 67 15.57 11.77 -5.79
CA PHE A 67 14.70 12.23 -6.87
C PHE A 67 13.27 12.59 -6.39
N LYS A 68 12.86 12.19 -5.17
CA LYS A 68 11.64 12.69 -4.52
C LYS A 68 11.58 14.22 -4.54
N ARG A 69 12.69 14.93 -4.28
CA ARG A 69 12.73 16.41 -4.29
C ARG A 69 12.56 17.04 -5.68
N LEU A 70 12.73 16.27 -6.75
CA LEU A 70 12.65 16.76 -8.13
C LEU A 70 11.22 16.66 -8.71
N ILE A 71 10.35 15.85 -8.10
CA ILE A 71 9.04 15.49 -8.66
C ILE A 71 8.09 16.69 -8.73
N GLY A 72 7.39 16.85 -9.86
CA GLY A 72 6.45 17.94 -10.10
C GLY A 72 7.07 19.34 -10.07
N LYS A 73 8.38 19.49 -10.30
CA LYS A 73 9.06 20.80 -10.39
C LYS A 73 9.52 21.14 -11.80
N LYS A 74 9.61 22.43 -12.09
CA LYS A 74 10.27 22.98 -13.29
C LYS A 74 11.77 23.08 -13.07
N PHE A 75 12.56 23.04 -14.14
CA PHE A 75 14.03 23.18 -14.02
C PHE A 75 14.44 24.53 -13.41
N SER A 76 13.67 25.58 -13.67
CA SER A 76 13.84 26.94 -13.12
C SER A 76 13.35 27.14 -11.68
N ASP A 77 12.87 26.10 -11.00
CA ASP A 77 12.46 26.17 -9.59
C ASP A 77 13.70 26.42 -8.67
N PRO A 78 13.62 27.35 -7.68
CA PRO A 78 14.76 27.68 -6.83
C PRO A 78 15.39 26.52 -6.06
N ASP A 79 14.60 25.51 -5.65
CA ASP A 79 15.15 24.32 -4.98
C ASP A 79 15.97 23.50 -5.97
N ILE A 80 15.52 23.36 -7.23
CA ILE A 80 16.25 22.63 -8.28
C ILE A 80 17.57 23.34 -8.60
N GLN A 81 17.54 24.67 -8.70
CA GLN A 81 18.74 25.48 -8.89
C GLN A 81 19.70 25.36 -7.69
N HIS A 82 19.20 25.25 -6.46
CA HIS A 82 20.01 24.94 -5.29
C HIS A 82 20.67 23.55 -5.38
N GLU A 83 19.94 22.49 -5.78
CA GLU A 83 20.53 21.14 -5.94
C GLU A 83 21.66 21.12 -6.98
N LEU A 84 21.48 21.83 -8.10
CA LEU A 84 22.47 21.98 -9.16
C LEU A 84 23.72 22.71 -8.67
N GLN A 85 23.55 23.84 -7.97
CA GLN A 85 24.66 24.67 -7.48
C GLN A 85 25.45 24.01 -6.35
N SER A 86 24.75 23.37 -5.40
CA SER A 86 25.34 22.66 -4.26
C SER A 86 26.04 21.35 -4.66
N ARG A 87 25.74 20.80 -5.85
CA ARG A 87 26.22 19.50 -6.34
C ARG A 87 25.90 18.32 -5.41
N MET A 88 24.78 18.40 -4.69
CA MET A 88 24.28 17.37 -3.75
C MET A 88 23.89 16.04 -4.42
N VAL A 89 23.93 15.96 -5.75
CA VAL A 89 23.59 14.77 -6.54
C VAL A 89 24.69 14.46 -7.56
N PRO A 90 25.10 13.18 -7.71
CA PRO A 90 26.23 12.81 -8.57
C PRO A 90 25.88 12.63 -10.05
N TYR A 91 24.60 12.44 -10.37
CA TYR A 91 24.06 12.26 -11.73
C TYR A 91 23.80 13.61 -12.44
N ASN A 92 23.44 13.56 -13.72
CA ASN A 92 23.19 14.76 -14.53
C ASN A 92 21.70 15.11 -14.55
N ILE A 93 21.36 16.33 -14.11
CA ILE A 93 20.03 16.91 -14.28
C ILE A 93 20.09 17.93 -15.43
N VAL A 94 19.06 17.94 -16.29
CA VAL A 94 18.93 18.79 -17.49
C VAL A 94 17.56 19.45 -17.56
N GLU A 95 17.46 20.54 -18.32
CA GLU A 95 16.18 21.14 -18.70
C GLU A 95 15.62 20.44 -19.94
N GLN A 96 14.31 20.17 -19.94
CA GLN A 96 13.59 19.60 -21.09
C GLN A 96 12.90 20.71 -21.91
N PRO A 97 12.51 20.45 -23.18
CA PRO A 97 11.92 21.46 -24.06
C PRO A 97 10.63 22.12 -23.55
N ASP A 98 9.96 21.54 -22.55
CA ASP A 98 8.78 22.06 -21.87
C ASP A 98 9.08 22.76 -20.52
N GLY A 99 10.36 22.91 -20.18
CA GLY A 99 10.84 23.49 -18.91
C GLY A 99 10.73 22.56 -17.70
N LYS A 100 10.37 21.28 -17.88
CA LYS A 100 10.43 20.28 -16.80
C LYS A 100 11.87 19.84 -16.53
N VAL A 101 12.07 19.28 -15.34
CA VAL A 101 13.32 18.57 -14.97
C VAL A 101 13.44 17.29 -15.79
N GLY A 102 14.64 17.00 -16.29
CA GLY A 102 15.01 15.70 -16.87
C GLY A 102 16.26 15.13 -16.19
N ILE A 103 16.32 13.81 -16.05
CA ILE A 103 17.43 13.08 -15.43
C ILE A 103 18.14 12.29 -16.53
N LYS A 104 19.39 12.65 -16.84
CA LYS A 104 20.16 12.14 -17.97
C LYS A 104 21.17 11.07 -17.53
N VAL A 105 21.01 9.86 -18.06
CA VAL A 105 21.76 8.65 -17.69
C VAL A 105 22.09 7.80 -18.93
N GLN A 106 23.07 6.89 -18.81
CA GLN A 106 23.21 5.77 -19.73
C GLN A 106 22.32 4.61 -19.23
N CYS A 107 21.49 4.05 -20.11
CA CYS A 107 20.54 2.98 -19.83
C CYS A 107 20.52 2.00 -21.00
N LEU A 108 20.76 0.71 -20.76
CA LEU A 108 20.86 -0.32 -21.80
C LEU A 108 21.87 0.04 -22.91
N GLY A 109 23.02 0.60 -22.51
CA GLY A 109 24.08 1.07 -23.42
C GLY A 109 23.76 2.36 -24.20
N GLN A 110 22.59 2.96 -24.00
CA GLN A 110 22.13 4.15 -24.74
C GLN A 110 21.85 5.34 -23.83
N GLU A 111 22.08 6.55 -24.35
CA GLU A 111 21.78 7.77 -23.61
C GLU A 111 20.27 7.97 -23.50
N SER A 112 19.77 8.17 -22.27
CA SER A 112 18.35 8.38 -22.00
C SER A 112 18.14 9.53 -21.03
N VAL A 113 17.05 10.25 -21.25
CA VAL A 113 16.49 11.23 -20.30
C VAL A 113 15.18 10.67 -19.77
N PHE A 114 15.03 10.68 -18.45
CA PHE A 114 13.81 10.29 -17.74
C PHE A 114 13.27 11.45 -16.92
N ASN A 115 11.95 11.61 -16.85
CA ASN A 115 11.33 12.56 -15.93
C ASN A 115 11.45 12.03 -14.48
N PRO A 116 11.47 12.90 -13.44
CA PRO A 116 11.43 12.47 -12.04
C PRO A 116 10.27 11.52 -11.71
N GLU A 117 9.12 11.70 -12.36
CA GLU A 117 7.93 10.85 -12.24
C GLU A 117 8.18 9.43 -12.75
N GLN A 118 8.98 9.27 -13.80
CA GLN A 118 9.39 7.96 -14.31
C GLN A 118 10.31 7.26 -13.32
N VAL A 119 11.36 7.95 -12.82
CA VAL A 119 12.28 7.36 -11.84
C VAL A 119 11.55 7.01 -10.53
N MET A 120 10.55 7.81 -10.14
CA MET A 120 9.65 7.48 -9.03
C MET A 120 8.81 6.23 -9.32
N ALA A 121 8.26 6.09 -10.54
CA ALA A 121 7.53 4.89 -10.93
C ALA A 121 8.41 3.62 -10.87
N MET A 122 9.68 3.69 -11.27
CA MET A 122 10.62 2.55 -11.15
C MET A 122 10.79 2.10 -9.69
N LEU A 123 10.92 3.06 -8.76
CA LEU A 123 10.96 2.77 -7.32
C LEU A 123 9.64 2.19 -6.82
N LEU A 124 8.50 2.73 -7.25
CA LEU A 124 7.16 2.22 -6.88
C LEU A 124 6.92 0.80 -7.42
N THR A 125 7.39 0.47 -8.62
CA THR A 125 7.38 -0.89 -9.19
C THR A 125 8.18 -1.87 -8.33
N TYR A 126 9.34 -1.46 -7.82
CA TYR A 126 10.13 -2.26 -6.88
C TYR A 126 9.40 -2.45 -5.54
N LEU A 127 8.92 -1.36 -4.90
CA LEU A 127 8.17 -1.44 -3.64
C LEU A 127 6.91 -2.31 -3.76
N LYS A 128 6.20 -2.22 -4.90
CA LYS A 128 5.09 -3.11 -5.28
C LYS A 128 5.54 -4.57 -5.34
N THR A 129 6.65 -4.86 -6.02
CA THR A 129 7.17 -6.23 -6.16
C THR A 129 7.59 -6.81 -4.80
N THR A 130 8.25 -6.04 -3.94
CA THR A 130 8.57 -6.42 -2.56
C THR A 130 7.30 -6.73 -1.76
N ALA A 131 6.26 -5.88 -1.89
CA ALA A 131 4.97 -6.12 -1.25
C ALA A 131 4.30 -7.42 -1.76
N GLU A 132 4.20 -7.60 -3.08
CA GLU A 132 3.62 -8.80 -3.71
C GLU A 132 4.30 -10.10 -3.26
N ASN A 133 5.62 -10.09 -3.11
CA ASN A 133 6.38 -11.23 -2.60
C ASN A 133 6.05 -11.53 -1.12
N ALA A 134 5.95 -10.51 -0.26
CA ALA A 134 5.74 -10.69 1.19
C ALA A 134 4.31 -11.10 1.59
N ILE A 135 3.32 -10.90 0.70
CA ILE A 135 1.91 -11.30 0.88
C ILE A 135 1.44 -12.36 -0.14
N SER A 136 2.33 -12.86 -1.00
CA SER A 136 2.09 -13.85 -2.05
C SER A 136 0.87 -13.58 -2.96
N THR A 137 0.45 -12.31 -3.10
CA THR A 137 -0.73 -11.89 -3.87
C THR A 137 -0.47 -10.56 -4.57
N LYS A 138 -1.16 -10.30 -5.68
CA LYS A 138 -0.93 -9.09 -6.50
C LYS A 138 -1.38 -7.81 -5.80
N VAL A 139 -0.63 -6.73 -6.04
CA VAL A 139 -0.85 -5.40 -5.46
C VAL A 139 -1.30 -4.44 -6.56
N ALA A 140 -2.62 -4.21 -6.57
CA ALA A 140 -3.24 -3.21 -7.44
C ALA A 140 -3.47 -1.89 -6.67
N ASP A 141 -4.02 -1.97 -5.47
CA ASP A 141 -4.42 -0.83 -4.66
C ASP A 141 -3.38 -0.50 -3.57
N CYS A 142 -3.14 0.79 -3.32
CA CYS A 142 -2.22 1.24 -2.26
C CYS A 142 -2.53 2.66 -1.74
N VAL A 143 -1.91 3.03 -0.63
CA VAL A 143 -1.81 4.42 -0.15
C VAL A 143 -0.34 4.82 -0.09
N ILE A 144 -0.02 6.03 -0.59
CA ILE A 144 1.36 6.51 -0.75
C ILE A 144 1.57 7.75 0.12
N SER A 145 2.69 7.81 0.83
CA SER A 145 3.10 8.99 1.62
C SER A 145 3.58 10.15 0.74
N VAL A 146 3.14 11.35 1.06
CA VAL A 146 3.62 12.61 0.46
C VAL A 146 3.88 13.64 1.56
N PRO A 147 4.92 14.48 1.43
CA PRO A 147 5.16 15.54 2.37
C PRO A 147 3.96 16.49 2.46
N CYS A 148 3.61 16.94 3.67
CA CYS A 148 2.46 17.81 3.90
C CYS A 148 2.49 19.06 2.99
N TYR A 149 3.69 19.58 2.73
CA TYR A 149 3.97 20.74 1.89
C TYR A 149 3.93 20.49 0.37
N TYR A 150 3.62 19.29 -0.12
CA TYR A 150 3.51 19.04 -1.55
C TYR A 150 2.38 19.85 -2.18
N THR A 151 2.69 20.55 -3.28
CA THR A 151 1.71 21.29 -4.08
C THR A 151 0.85 20.34 -4.93
N ASP A 152 -0.25 20.85 -5.45
CA ASP A 152 -1.14 20.15 -6.39
C ASP A 152 -0.37 19.55 -7.59
N GLN A 153 0.60 20.29 -8.16
CA GLN A 153 1.46 19.78 -9.22
C GLN A 153 2.29 18.56 -8.77
N GLN A 154 2.88 18.61 -7.58
CA GLN A 154 3.67 17.49 -7.05
C GLN A 154 2.79 16.28 -6.65
N ARG A 155 1.55 16.53 -6.21
CA ARG A 155 0.55 15.49 -5.94
C ARG A 155 0.10 14.80 -7.23
N ARG A 156 -0.20 15.55 -8.30
CA ARG A 156 -0.46 14.97 -9.63
C ARG A 156 0.73 14.15 -10.12
N ALA A 157 1.95 14.69 -10.00
CA ALA A 157 3.16 14.00 -10.42
C ALA A 157 3.42 12.66 -9.66
N MET A 158 3.05 12.59 -8.38
CA MET A 158 3.05 11.33 -7.61
C MET A 158 1.95 10.35 -8.07
N LEU A 159 0.77 10.84 -8.48
CA LEU A 159 -0.28 9.99 -9.07
C LEU A 159 0.11 9.47 -10.46
N ASP A 160 0.71 10.31 -11.30
CA ASP A 160 1.25 9.92 -12.60
C ASP A 160 2.31 8.81 -12.41
N ALA A 161 3.23 8.96 -11.44
CA ALA A 161 4.21 7.93 -11.09
C ALA A 161 3.57 6.62 -10.59
N ALA A 162 2.52 6.68 -9.78
CA ALA A 162 1.78 5.50 -9.34
C ALA A 162 1.06 4.79 -10.50
N TYR A 163 0.43 5.55 -11.40
CA TYR A 163 -0.20 5.03 -12.61
C TYR A 163 0.81 4.31 -13.51
N ILE A 164 2.01 4.89 -13.70
CA ILE A 164 3.10 4.27 -14.46
C ILE A 164 3.57 2.95 -13.82
N ALA A 165 3.66 2.87 -12.50
CA ALA A 165 3.94 1.63 -11.76
C ALA A 165 2.77 0.62 -11.74
N SER A 166 1.67 0.91 -12.45
CA SER A 166 0.42 0.15 -12.44
C SER A 166 -0.13 -0.05 -11.02
N LEU A 167 -0.17 1.05 -10.25
CA LEU A 167 -0.76 1.13 -8.91
C LEU A 167 -1.96 2.11 -8.91
N ASN A 168 -3.10 1.63 -8.44
CA ASN A 168 -4.24 2.45 -8.06
C ASN A 168 -3.94 3.09 -6.68
N CYS A 169 -3.52 4.34 -6.67
CA CYS A 169 -3.31 5.09 -5.44
C CYS A 169 -4.65 5.53 -4.85
N LEU A 170 -5.18 4.79 -3.87
CA LEU A 170 -6.46 5.08 -3.21
C LEU A 170 -6.46 6.42 -2.46
N ARG A 171 -5.30 6.82 -1.91
CA ARG A 171 -5.10 8.14 -1.28
C ARG A 171 -3.61 8.52 -1.33
N LEU A 172 -3.32 9.79 -1.62
CA LEU A 172 -2.04 10.39 -1.23
C LEU A 172 -2.21 10.93 0.19
N MET A 173 -1.40 10.42 1.11
CA MET A 173 -1.53 10.74 2.53
C MET A 173 -0.37 11.62 2.98
N ASN A 174 -0.66 12.72 3.68
CA ASN A 174 0.37 13.58 4.24
C ASN A 174 1.20 12.79 5.27
N ASP A 175 2.54 12.83 5.18
CA ASP A 175 3.46 12.05 6.02
C ASP A 175 3.11 12.16 7.52
N THR A 176 2.89 13.38 8.02
CA THR A 176 2.48 13.67 9.40
C THR A 176 1.05 13.24 9.75
N THR A 177 0.14 13.15 8.77
CA THR A 177 -1.23 12.66 8.99
C THR A 177 -1.26 11.13 9.06
N ALA A 178 -0.40 10.44 8.32
CA ALA A 178 -0.20 9.00 8.45
C ALA A 178 0.29 8.64 9.87
N VAL A 179 1.26 9.39 10.37
CA VAL A 179 1.77 9.28 11.76
C VAL A 179 0.66 9.57 12.78
N ALA A 180 -0.15 10.60 12.55
CA ALA A 180 -1.30 10.91 13.42
C ALA A 180 -2.37 9.80 13.43
N LEU A 181 -2.63 9.13 12.29
CA LEU A 181 -3.54 7.97 12.24
C LEU A 181 -2.95 6.76 12.97
N ALA A 182 -1.66 6.46 12.75
CA ALA A 182 -0.93 5.40 13.44
C ALA A 182 -0.88 5.61 14.96
N TYR A 183 -0.92 6.86 15.43
CA TYR A 183 -1.14 7.18 16.84
C TYR A 183 -2.60 6.96 17.25
N GLY A 184 -3.54 7.64 16.60
CA GLY A 184 -4.91 7.78 17.06
C GLY A 184 -5.70 6.48 17.12
N ILE A 185 -5.56 5.60 16.11
CA ILE A 185 -6.44 4.43 16.01
C ILE A 185 -6.23 3.39 17.11
N TYR A 186 -5.02 3.31 17.67
CA TYR A 186 -4.65 2.35 18.73
C TYR A 186 -4.85 2.90 20.15
N LYS A 187 -4.94 4.23 20.35
CA LYS A 187 -5.24 4.79 21.68
C LYS A 187 -6.68 4.46 22.08
N GLN A 188 -6.84 3.92 23.29
CA GLN A 188 -8.15 3.57 23.87
C GLN A 188 -8.69 4.67 24.78
N ASP A 189 -7.81 5.58 25.21
CA ASP A 189 -8.01 6.62 26.21
C ASP A 189 -8.29 8.02 25.60
N LEU A 190 -8.77 8.06 24.36
CA LEU A 190 -9.10 9.32 23.68
C LEU A 190 -10.42 9.93 24.23
N PRO A 191 -10.52 11.27 24.37
CA PRO A 191 -11.74 11.92 24.85
C PRO A 191 -12.95 11.62 23.97
N GLU A 192 -14.14 11.44 24.56
CA GLU A 192 -15.41 11.33 23.82
C GLU A 192 -15.64 12.52 22.88
N GLU A 193 -16.46 12.39 21.83
CA GLU A 193 -16.55 13.40 20.75
C GLU A 193 -16.94 14.82 21.22
N ASN A 194 -17.72 14.94 22.29
CA ASN A 194 -18.15 16.22 22.87
C ASN A 194 -17.19 16.80 23.94
N ALA A 195 -16.10 16.10 24.28
CA ALA A 195 -15.12 16.55 25.27
C ALA A 195 -13.99 17.38 24.63
N LYS A 196 -13.21 18.13 25.44
CA LYS A 196 -12.01 18.82 24.95
C LYS A 196 -11.08 17.80 24.28
N SER A 197 -10.82 18.01 22.99
CA SER A 197 -9.93 17.16 22.19
C SER A 197 -8.54 17.11 22.80
N ARG A 198 -7.88 15.95 22.69
CA ARG A 198 -6.46 15.80 23.02
C ARG A 198 -5.62 16.33 21.86
N ASN A 199 -4.81 17.36 22.11
CA ASN A 199 -3.96 17.97 21.08
C ASN A 199 -2.56 17.35 21.13
N VAL A 200 -2.13 16.70 20.05
CA VAL A 200 -0.77 16.13 19.94
C VAL A 200 -0.03 16.82 18.81
N ALA A 201 1.17 17.30 19.11
CA ALA A 201 2.11 17.77 18.10
C ALA A 201 2.93 16.59 17.56
N PHE A 202 3.07 16.50 16.24
CA PHE A 202 3.92 15.53 15.56
C PHE A 202 5.08 16.25 14.89
N VAL A 203 6.29 15.75 15.09
CA VAL A 203 7.51 16.26 14.46
C VAL A 203 8.19 15.14 13.68
N ASP A 204 8.10 15.20 12.36
CA ASP A 204 8.88 14.39 11.42
C ASP A 204 10.12 15.18 10.99
N PHE A 205 11.31 14.65 11.27
CA PHE A 205 12.55 15.22 10.74
C PHE A 205 13.27 14.17 9.90
N GLY A 206 13.00 14.18 8.59
CA GLY A 206 13.52 13.21 7.64
C GLY A 206 14.94 13.50 7.16
N HIS A 207 15.28 12.91 6.01
CA HIS A 207 16.58 13.11 5.37
C HIS A 207 16.76 14.51 4.77
N SER A 208 15.70 15.15 4.28
CA SER A 208 15.78 16.38 3.47
C SER A 208 14.71 17.43 3.79
N SER A 209 13.87 17.18 4.79
CA SER A 209 12.76 18.05 5.18
C SER A 209 12.41 17.88 6.65
N LEU A 210 11.97 18.98 7.26
CA LEU A 210 11.31 19.05 8.56
C LEU A 210 9.83 19.27 8.32
N GLN A 211 8.99 18.44 8.92
CA GLN A 211 7.54 18.50 8.78
C GLN A 211 6.90 18.40 10.15
N THR A 212 5.91 19.24 10.41
CA THR A 212 5.26 19.29 11.71
C THR A 212 3.77 19.50 11.55
N SER A 213 2.98 18.89 12.43
CA SER A 213 1.53 19.10 12.51
C SER A 213 1.06 19.12 13.96
N ILE A 214 -0.09 19.73 14.21
CA ILE A 214 -0.85 19.52 15.45
C ILE A 214 -2.17 18.88 15.06
N ALA A 215 -2.52 17.76 15.71
CA ALA A 215 -3.79 17.09 15.51
C ALA A 215 -4.60 17.06 16.82
N ALA A 216 -5.89 17.39 16.69
CA ALA A 216 -6.90 17.20 17.72
C ALA A 216 -7.50 15.80 17.60
N PHE A 217 -7.50 15.06 18.70
CA PHE A 217 -8.06 13.72 18.80
C PHE A 217 -9.28 13.67 19.72
N ASN A 218 -10.32 12.99 19.24
CA ASN A 218 -11.39 12.44 20.04
C ASN A 218 -11.56 10.95 19.64
N LYS A 219 -12.37 10.21 20.40
CA LYS A 219 -12.70 8.81 20.13
C LYS A 219 -13.24 8.63 18.70
N GLY A 220 -12.58 7.77 17.92
CA GLY A 220 -12.93 7.52 16.51
C GLY A 220 -12.65 8.68 15.54
N LYS A 221 -11.85 9.70 15.92
CA LYS A 221 -11.70 10.91 15.09
C LYS A 221 -10.35 11.62 15.33
N LEU A 222 -9.62 11.88 14.24
CA LEU A 222 -8.55 12.87 14.23
C LEU A 222 -8.87 14.02 13.26
N LYS A 223 -8.47 15.22 13.64
CA LYS A 223 -8.46 16.39 12.80
C LYS A 223 -7.09 17.07 12.89
N ILE A 224 -6.38 17.19 11.77
CA ILE A 224 -5.23 18.10 11.70
C ILE A 224 -5.74 19.53 11.87
N LEU A 225 -5.15 20.28 12.79
CA LEU A 225 -5.48 21.70 13.04
C LEU A 225 -4.65 22.62 12.15
N THR A 226 -3.34 22.34 12.05
CA THR A 226 -2.39 23.12 11.27
C THR A 226 -1.12 22.32 10.98
N THR A 227 -0.31 22.80 10.04
CA THR A 227 0.99 22.24 9.66
C THR A 227 2.03 23.34 9.47
N ALA A 228 3.29 23.07 9.77
CA ALA A 228 4.43 23.90 9.39
C ALA A 228 5.62 23.02 8.95
N SER A 229 6.45 23.52 8.05
CA SER A 229 7.50 22.70 7.42
C SER A 229 8.65 23.54 6.87
N ASP A 230 9.85 22.96 6.84
CA ASP A 230 10.97 23.42 6.02
C ASP A 230 11.34 22.33 5.01
N SER A 231 11.09 22.58 3.72
CA SER A 231 11.32 21.66 2.60
C SER A 231 12.79 21.57 2.14
N SER A 232 13.69 22.25 2.86
CA SER A 232 15.10 22.44 2.52
C SER A 232 16.01 22.33 3.76
N LEU A 233 15.59 21.50 4.71
CA LEU A 233 16.25 21.25 5.99
C LEU A 233 16.01 19.80 6.40
N GLY A 234 17.04 18.97 6.42
CA GLY A 234 16.99 17.59 6.90
C GLY A 234 18.36 17.06 7.30
N GLY A 235 18.44 15.76 7.59
CA GLY A 235 19.70 15.11 7.99
C GLY A 235 20.88 15.40 7.06
N ARG A 236 20.64 15.46 5.74
CA ARG A 236 21.68 15.75 4.72
C ARG A 236 22.36 17.10 4.89
N ASP A 237 21.67 18.09 5.46
CA ASP A 237 22.23 19.43 5.65
C ASP A 237 23.22 19.45 6.83
N PHE A 238 23.00 18.59 7.83
CA PHE A 238 23.97 18.32 8.90
C PHE A 238 25.16 17.51 8.37
N ASP A 239 24.91 16.51 7.53
CA ASP A 239 25.98 15.75 6.85
C ASP A 239 26.85 16.68 6.00
N THR A 240 26.23 17.59 5.27
CA THR A 240 26.91 18.62 4.47
C THR A 240 27.83 19.49 5.35
N LYS A 241 27.45 19.84 6.58
CA LYS A 241 28.35 20.60 7.49
C LYS A 241 29.57 19.79 7.91
N LEU A 242 29.43 18.48 8.12
CA LEU A 242 30.56 17.58 8.39
C LEU A 242 31.44 17.40 7.15
N VAL A 243 30.86 17.19 5.96
CA VAL A 243 31.59 17.07 4.69
C VAL A 243 32.33 18.37 4.36
N GLU A 244 31.71 19.55 4.56
CA GLU A 244 32.38 20.84 4.40
C GLU A 244 33.55 21.06 5.36
N HIS A 245 33.44 20.56 6.60
CA HIS A 245 34.51 20.59 7.59
C HIS A 245 35.68 19.71 7.13
N PHE A 246 35.43 18.43 6.87
CA PHE A 246 36.47 17.48 6.49
C PHE A 246 37.07 17.74 5.10
N CYS A 247 36.32 18.31 4.15
CA CYS A 247 36.91 18.80 2.89
C CYS A 247 38.00 19.85 3.13
N LYS A 248 37.76 20.82 4.03
CA LYS A 248 38.73 21.88 4.35
C LYS A 248 39.94 21.32 5.11
N ASP A 249 39.68 20.45 6.08
CA ASP A 249 40.71 19.78 6.86
C ASP A 249 41.59 18.87 5.99
N PHE A 250 41.02 18.04 5.12
CA PHE A 250 41.78 17.14 4.25
C PHE A 250 42.55 17.88 3.15
N GLN A 251 42.00 18.99 2.62
CA GLN A 251 42.75 19.91 1.75
C GLN A 251 43.93 20.56 2.50
N THR A 252 43.80 20.78 3.81
CA THR A 252 44.84 21.40 4.64
C THR A 252 45.93 20.40 5.05
N ARG A 253 45.57 19.24 5.62
CA ARG A 253 46.50 18.23 6.14
C ARG A 253 47.05 17.30 5.06
N TYR A 254 46.19 16.72 4.23
CA TYR A 254 46.54 15.66 3.26
C TYR A 254 46.71 16.18 1.81
N LYS A 255 46.34 17.44 1.55
CA LYS A 255 46.30 18.09 0.22
C LYS A 255 45.36 17.42 -0.78
N ILE A 256 44.28 16.80 -0.29
CA ILE A 256 43.29 16.07 -1.10
C ILE A 256 42.08 16.96 -1.40
N ASN A 257 41.85 17.29 -2.67
CA ASN A 257 40.68 18.07 -3.10
C ASN A 257 39.46 17.17 -3.34
N VAL A 258 38.73 16.88 -2.27
CA VAL A 258 37.54 16.01 -2.29
C VAL A 258 36.47 16.48 -3.28
N LYS A 259 36.29 17.80 -3.47
CA LYS A 259 35.16 18.37 -4.23
C LYS A 259 35.26 18.18 -5.75
N GLU A 260 36.43 17.80 -6.27
CA GLU A 260 36.62 17.48 -7.68
C GLU A 260 36.41 15.99 -7.98
N ASN A 261 36.59 15.12 -7.00
CA ASN A 261 36.43 13.67 -7.14
C ASN A 261 35.09 13.19 -6.56
N LYS A 262 34.08 13.00 -7.41
CA LYS A 262 32.74 12.49 -7.02
C LYS A 262 32.78 11.19 -6.20
N LYS A 263 33.73 10.27 -6.48
CA LYS A 263 33.87 9.01 -5.71
C LYS A 263 34.43 9.26 -4.30
N ALA A 264 35.36 10.20 -4.14
CA ALA A 264 35.89 10.59 -2.84
C ALA A 264 34.84 11.36 -2.01
N TYR A 265 34.05 12.22 -2.66
CA TYR A 265 32.96 12.95 -2.01
C TYR A 265 31.92 11.98 -1.41
N LEU A 266 31.36 11.06 -2.21
CA LEU A 266 30.35 10.09 -1.75
C LEU A 266 30.88 9.18 -0.61
N ARG A 267 32.17 8.81 -0.63
CA ARG A 267 32.81 8.09 0.48
C ARG A 267 32.81 8.91 1.77
N LEU A 268 33.22 10.19 1.70
CA LEU A 268 33.24 11.07 2.87
C LEU A 268 31.82 11.36 3.39
N GLU A 269 30.84 11.55 2.49
CA GLU A 269 29.43 11.74 2.85
C GLU A 269 28.85 10.55 3.60
N ALA A 270 29.14 9.32 3.16
CA ALA A 270 28.74 8.09 3.86
C ALA A 270 29.36 7.95 5.26
N GLU A 271 30.65 8.30 5.42
CA GLU A 271 31.29 8.29 6.74
C GLU A 271 30.82 9.46 7.64
N CYS A 272 30.47 10.62 7.07
CA CYS A 272 29.85 11.73 7.80
C CYS A 272 28.45 11.36 8.33
N ASP A 273 27.62 10.67 7.55
CA ASP A 273 26.30 10.19 7.98
C ASP A 273 26.41 9.15 9.10
N LYS A 274 27.36 8.21 9.00
CA LYS A 274 27.72 7.30 10.11
C LYS A 274 28.16 8.09 11.34
N LEU A 275 29.09 9.04 11.20
CA LEU A 275 29.62 9.84 12.31
C LEU A 275 28.52 10.64 13.01
N LYS A 276 27.61 11.29 12.27
CA LYS A 276 26.39 11.94 12.78
C LYS A 276 25.53 10.98 13.62
N LYS A 277 25.33 9.75 13.12
CA LYS A 277 24.54 8.72 13.81
C LYS A 277 25.20 8.26 15.11
N VAL A 278 26.50 7.97 15.11
CA VAL A 278 27.21 7.59 16.36
C VAL A 278 27.27 8.76 17.35
N MET A 279 27.48 10.00 16.89
CA MET A 279 27.41 11.21 17.74
C MET A 279 26.02 11.44 18.35
N SER A 280 24.94 10.89 17.76
CA SER A 280 23.60 11.03 18.34
C SER A 280 23.45 10.21 19.64
N SER A 281 24.16 9.09 19.76
CA SER A 281 24.26 8.30 21.01
C SER A 281 25.40 8.79 21.90
N ASN A 282 26.60 8.96 21.35
CA ASN A 282 27.84 9.22 22.10
C ASN A 282 28.25 10.70 22.09
N SER A 283 28.66 11.26 23.24
CA SER A 283 29.12 12.66 23.40
C SER A 283 30.64 12.82 23.48
N VAL A 284 31.38 11.71 23.57
CA VAL A 284 32.85 11.68 23.47
C VAL A 284 33.31 12.11 22.08
N GLU A 285 34.62 12.37 21.94
CA GLU A 285 35.20 12.60 20.62
C GLU A 285 35.30 11.28 19.86
N ILE A 286 34.76 11.26 18.64
CA ILE A 286 34.63 10.07 17.81
C ILE A 286 35.62 10.18 16.63
N PRO A 287 36.48 9.18 16.41
CA PRO A 287 37.34 9.13 15.23
C PRO A 287 36.54 8.72 13.98
N MET A 288 37.01 9.17 12.82
CA MET A 288 36.53 8.77 11.51
C MET A 288 37.75 8.48 10.63
N ALA A 289 37.94 7.22 10.23
CA ALA A 289 39.02 6.80 9.35
C ALA A 289 38.45 6.41 7.98
N ILE A 290 39.18 6.72 6.90
CA ILE A 290 38.87 6.25 5.55
C ILE A 290 40.16 5.78 4.89
N ASP A 291 40.30 4.46 4.79
CA ASP A 291 41.51 3.80 4.28
C ASP A 291 41.53 3.83 2.74
N ASN A 292 42.73 3.98 2.15
CA ASN A 292 42.96 4.25 0.73
C ASN A 292 41.90 5.21 0.16
N TYR A 293 41.91 6.47 0.60
CA TYR A 293 40.86 7.43 0.30
C TYR A 293 41.01 8.03 -1.10
N VAL A 294 42.18 8.60 -1.38
CA VAL A 294 42.63 9.16 -2.67
C VAL A 294 44.16 9.05 -2.74
N ASP A 295 44.71 8.66 -3.90
CA ASP A 295 46.15 8.45 -4.15
C ASP A 295 46.84 7.53 -3.12
N ASP A 296 46.19 6.42 -2.73
CA ASP A 296 46.65 5.47 -1.72
C ASP A 296 46.95 6.10 -0.33
N LYS A 297 46.39 7.28 -0.04
CA LYS A 297 46.47 7.95 1.27
C LYS A 297 45.27 7.62 2.13
N ASP A 298 45.52 7.18 3.36
CA ASP A 298 44.50 7.10 4.41
C ASP A 298 44.23 8.49 5.00
N VAL A 299 42.97 8.75 5.39
CA VAL A 299 42.59 9.99 6.07
C VAL A 299 41.91 9.70 7.40
N VAL A 300 42.32 10.40 8.46
CA VAL A 300 41.78 10.24 9.81
C VAL A 300 41.32 11.60 10.33
N GLY A 301 40.00 11.76 10.46
CA GLY A 301 39.32 12.86 11.14
C GLY A 301 38.89 12.49 12.56
N ARG A 302 38.50 13.50 13.35
CA ARG A 302 37.89 13.35 14.68
C ARG A 302 36.79 14.40 14.84
N MET A 303 35.71 14.09 15.54
CA MET A 303 34.63 15.05 15.80
C MET A 303 33.99 14.80 17.17
N LYS A 304 33.62 15.89 17.87
CA LYS A 304 32.90 15.84 19.15
C LYS A 304 31.50 16.45 18.97
N ARG A 305 30.51 15.93 19.70
CA ARG A 305 29.09 16.33 19.54
C ARG A 305 28.88 17.84 19.63
N GLU A 306 29.44 18.50 20.63
CA GLU A 306 29.21 19.93 20.87
C GLU A 306 29.83 20.80 19.77
N THR A 307 30.98 20.39 19.22
CA THR A 307 31.62 21.03 18.05
C THR A 307 30.73 20.91 16.81
N PHE A 308 30.15 19.73 16.58
CA PHE A 308 29.20 19.48 15.49
C PHE A 308 27.89 20.28 15.65
N GLU A 309 27.29 20.27 16.85
CA GLU A 309 26.06 21.02 17.14
C GLU A 309 26.28 22.53 17.03
N ALA A 310 27.46 23.05 17.41
CA ALA A 310 27.85 24.45 17.20
C ALA A 310 27.99 24.81 15.70
N MET A 311 28.62 23.95 14.90
CA MET A 311 28.70 24.14 13.43
C MET A 311 27.31 24.10 12.76
N CYS A 312 26.37 23.35 13.33
CA CYS A 312 24.99 23.24 12.83
C CYS A 312 24.01 24.25 13.46
N SER A 313 24.49 25.21 14.24
CA SER A 313 23.67 26.22 14.95
C SER A 313 22.61 26.92 14.07
N GLN A 314 22.95 27.33 12.84
CA GLN A 314 22.00 27.95 11.91
C GLN A 314 20.91 26.98 11.41
N LEU A 315 21.21 25.68 11.31
CA LEU A 315 20.20 24.66 10.98
C LEU A 315 19.25 24.46 12.17
N LEU A 316 19.79 24.44 13.38
CA LEU A 316 19.01 24.32 14.62
C LEU A 316 18.09 25.54 14.88
N ILE A 317 18.51 26.74 14.47
CA ILE A 317 17.64 27.94 14.50
C ILE A 317 16.46 27.80 13.52
N ARG A 318 16.66 27.21 12.33
CA ARG A 318 15.55 26.90 11.39
C ARG A 318 14.58 25.88 11.99
N VAL A 319 15.08 24.86 12.70
CA VAL A 319 14.25 23.92 13.47
C VAL A 319 13.40 24.68 14.51
N GLU A 320 13.99 25.56 15.31
CA GLU A 320 13.25 26.35 16.31
C GLU A 320 12.15 27.22 15.69
N ASN A 321 12.45 27.86 14.55
CA ASN A 321 11.51 28.75 13.86
C ASN A 321 10.32 27.98 13.28
N CYS A 322 10.55 26.81 12.66
CA CYS A 322 9.48 25.96 12.14
C CYS A 322 8.54 25.47 13.26
N LEU A 323 9.10 25.05 14.40
CA LEU A 323 8.32 24.61 15.56
C LEU A 323 7.50 25.74 16.20
N LYS A 324 8.05 26.97 16.24
CA LYS A 324 7.31 28.17 16.68
C LYS A 324 6.16 28.51 15.74
N GLN A 325 6.42 28.50 14.43
CA GLN A 325 5.42 28.79 13.41
C GLN A 325 4.25 27.79 13.49
N LEU A 326 4.50 26.51 13.80
CA LEU A 326 3.44 25.54 14.04
C LEU A 326 2.52 25.96 15.20
N LEU A 327 3.10 26.34 16.33
CA LEU A 327 2.35 26.73 17.53
C LEU A 327 1.57 28.04 17.28
N GLU A 328 2.21 29.03 16.67
CA GLU A 328 1.60 30.31 16.28
C GLU A 328 0.43 30.11 15.31
N ASN A 329 0.63 29.35 14.23
CA ASN A 329 -0.42 29.00 13.26
C ASN A 329 -1.58 28.19 13.85
N SER A 330 -1.43 27.61 15.05
CA SER A 330 -2.49 26.83 15.70
C SER A 330 -3.42 27.67 16.59
N GLY A 331 -2.98 28.85 17.01
CA GLY A 331 -3.65 29.65 18.05
C GLY A 331 -3.63 29.03 19.45
N LEU A 332 -3.06 27.83 19.63
CA LEU A 332 -2.95 27.16 20.92
C LEU A 332 -1.77 27.69 21.73
N LYS A 333 -1.88 27.59 23.06
CA LYS A 333 -0.75 27.81 23.96
C LYS A 333 0.04 26.51 24.11
N LYS A 334 1.29 26.60 24.55
CA LYS A 334 2.12 25.40 24.83
C LYS A 334 1.50 24.49 25.90
N GLU A 335 0.72 25.07 26.82
CA GLU A 335 -0.05 24.37 27.85
C GLU A 335 -1.24 23.58 27.28
N ASP A 336 -1.76 23.96 26.10
CA ASP A 336 -2.88 23.28 25.42
C ASP A 336 -2.44 22.11 24.52
N ILE A 337 -1.13 21.87 24.37
CA ILE A 337 -0.56 20.69 23.70
C ILE A 337 -0.38 19.60 24.75
N ASP A 338 -1.03 18.44 24.60
CA ASP A 338 -0.98 17.34 25.56
C ASP A 338 0.34 16.56 25.49
N ALA A 339 0.78 16.20 24.28
CA ALA A 339 1.98 15.41 24.00
C ALA A 339 2.69 15.87 22.71
N VAL A 340 3.96 15.48 22.56
CA VAL A 340 4.78 15.75 21.36
C VAL A 340 5.44 14.45 20.92
N GLU A 341 4.95 13.81 19.86
CA GLU A 341 5.51 12.57 19.30
C GLU A 341 6.55 12.88 18.20
N ILE A 342 7.68 12.17 18.21
CA ILE A 342 8.77 12.39 17.24
C ILE A 342 9.01 11.19 16.32
N VAL A 343 9.16 11.45 15.02
CA VAL A 343 9.44 10.48 13.97
C VAL A 343 10.54 10.99 13.01
N GLY A 344 10.99 10.16 12.06
CA GLY A 344 12.02 10.51 11.10
C GLY A 344 13.45 10.40 11.65
N GLY A 345 14.41 10.18 10.76
CA GLY A 345 15.81 9.88 11.09
C GLY A 345 16.49 10.91 12.00
N SER A 346 16.23 12.20 11.75
CA SER A 346 16.99 13.33 12.29
C SER A 346 16.49 13.84 13.64
N THR A 347 15.30 13.41 14.11
CA THR A 347 14.83 13.69 15.49
C THR A 347 15.65 12.97 16.57
N ARG A 348 16.52 12.03 16.17
CA ARG A 348 17.48 11.35 17.04
C ARG A 348 18.63 12.25 17.51
N ILE A 349 18.88 13.39 16.85
CA ILE A 349 19.93 14.36 17.22
C ILE A 349 19.58 15.03 18.58
N PRO A 350 20.46 14.98 19.61
CA PRO A 350 20.16 15.51 20.95
C PRO A 350 19.80 17.01 21.00
N ALA A 351 20.49 17.86 20.23
CA ALA A 351 20.10 19.26 20.10
C ALA A 351 18.65 19.41 19.60
N VAL A 352 18.21 18.65 18.59
CA VAL A 352 16.84 18.75 18.03
C VAL A 352 15.79 18.50 19.11
N LYS A 353 15.93 17.43 19.90
CA LYS A 353 15.03 17.16 21.04
C LYS A 353 15.01 18.30 22.05
N SER A 354 16.18 18.91 22.31
CA SER A 354 16.30 20.07 23.20
C SER A 354 15.56 21.31 22.67
N TYR A 355 15.58 21.56 21.35
CA TYR A 355 14.80 22.64 20.73
C TYR A 355 13.29 22.35 20.71
N ILE A 356 12.87 21.09 20.50
CA ILE A 356 11.46 20.68 20.63
C ILE A 356 10.95 20.95 22.05
N ARG A 357 11.71 20.52 23.06
CA ARG A 357 11.42 20.79 24.48
C ARG A 357 11.39 22.29 24.80
N LYS A 358 12.29 23.09 24.23
CA LYS A 358 12.34 24.55 24.39
C LYS A 358 11.06 25.23 23.88
N VAL A 359 10.49 24.77 22.76
CA VAL A 359 9.31 25.39 22.15
C VAL A 359 8.01 24.94 22.81
N PHE A 360 7.78 23.63 22.98
CA PHE A 360 6.52 23.12 23.54
C PHE A 360 6.51 23.02 25.08
N GLY A 361 7.65 23.16 25.74
CA GLY A 361 7.75 22.99 27.20
C GLY A 361 7.55 21.55 27.70
N LYS A 362 7.50 20.56 26.80
CA LYS A 362 7.24 19.14 27.10
C LYS A 362 8.35 18.23 26.59
N GLU A 363 8.46 17.05 27.19
CA GLU A 363 9.36 15.99 26.71
C GLU A 363 8.89 15.41 25.38
N THR A 364 9.83 14.88 24.59
CA THR A 364 9.50 14.16 23.35
C THR A 364 9.06 12.73 23.64
N SER A 365 7.83 12.39 23.29
CA SER A 365 7.32 11.02 23.28
C SER A 365 7.83 10.24 22.06
N THR A 366 8.01 8.94 22.25
CA THR A 366 8.31 7.96 21.19
C THR A 366 7.40 6.73 21.37
N THR A 367 6.08 6.94 21.45
CA THR A 367 5.12 5.81 21.55
C THR A 367 4.86 5.15 20.20
N LEU A 368 5.34 5.77 19.12
CA LEU A 368 5.42 5.22 17.77
C LEU A 368 6.84 4.76 17.44
N ASN A 369 6.98 3.78 16.55
CA ASN A 369 8.27 3.49 15.91
C ASN A 369 8.65 4.67 14.99
N THR A 370 9.78 5.32 15.32
CA THR A 370 10.30 6.53 14.66
C THR A 370 10.47 6.41 13.14
N ASP A 371 10.70 5.20 12.62
CA ASP A 371 10.93 4.96 11.18
C ASP A 371 9.72 4.32 10.48
N GLU A 372 8.97 3.43 11.16
CA GLU A 372 7.88 2.67 10.54
C GLU A 372 6.51 3.39 10.54
N ALA A 373 6.33 4.45 11.34
CA ALA A 373 5.03 5.06 11.63
C ALA A 373 4.27 5.56 10.39
N VAL A 374 4.97 6.15 9.42
CA VAL A 374 4.36 6.68 8.18
C VAL A 374 3.77 5.52 7.36
N ALA A 375 4.54 4.47 7.09
CA ALA A 375 4.09 3.32 6.30
C ALA A 375 2.91 2.60 6.96
N ARG A 376 2.99 2.37 8.29
CA ARG A 376 1.89 1.81 9.08
C ARG A 376 0.61 2.67 8.99
N GLY A 377 0.75 3.99 9.07
CA GLY A 377 -0.35 4.95 8.88
C GLY A 377 -0.97 4.89 7.48
N CYS A 378 -0.16 4.85 6.42
CA CYS A 378 -0.64 4.65 5.05
C CYS A 378 -1.38 3.32 4.89
N SER A 379 -0.88 2.24 5.49
CA SER A 379 -1.48 0.90 5.37
C SER A 379 -2.80 0.79 6.15
N LEU A 380 -2.89 1.42 7.34
CA LEU A 380 -4.15 1.64 8.06
C LEU A 380 -5.17 2.41 7.19
N GLN A 381 -4.75 3.50 6.56
CA GLN A 381 -5.59 4.28 5.65
C GLN A 381 -6.02 3.47 4.41
N CYS A 382 -5.17 2.56 3.92
CA CYS A 382 -5.51 1.64 2.83
C CYS A 382 -6.56 0.62 3.28
N ALA A 383 -6.46 0.09 4.51
CA ALA A 383 -7.46 -0.80 5.09
C ALA A 383 -8.82 -0.09 5.25
N MET A 384 -8.82 1.15 5.74
CA MET A 384 -10.02 1.99 5.89
C MET A 384 -10.74 2.32 4.56
N LEU A 385 -10.03 2.21 3.42
CA LEU A 385 -10.60 2.42 2.08
C LEU A 385 -10.94 1.10 1.37
N SER A 386 -10.64 -0.05 1.98
CA SER A 386 -10.87 -1.36 1.38
C SER A 386 -12.26 -1.90 1.72
N PRO A 387 -13.09 -2.27 0.73
CA PRO A 387 -14.37 -2.92 0.99
C PRO A 387 -14.23 -4.35 1.55
N ALA A 388 -13.01 -4.90 1.59
CA ALA A 388 -12.72 -6.25 2.06
C ALA A 388 -12.18 -6.31 3.49
N PHE A 389 -11.67 -5.20 4.05
CA PHE A 389 -11.08 -5.16 5.39
C PHE A 389 -11.91 -4.29 6.33
N ARG A 390 -12.65 -4.92 7.25
CA ARG A 390 -13.35 -4.18 8.31
C ARG A 390 -12.39 -3.78 9.42
N VAL A 391 -12.06 -2.50 9.47
CA VAL A 391 -11.28 -1.88 10.56
C VAL A 391 -12.21 -1.18 11.56
N ARG A 392 -11.64 -0.67 12.66
CA ARG A 392 -12.32 0.21 13.61
C ARG A 392 -12.74 1.51 12.90
N ASP A 393 -13.99 1.92 13.08
CA ASP A 393 -14.50 3.19 12.56
C ASP A 393 -13.67 4.36 13.11
N PHE A 394 -13.01 5.08 12.20
CA PHE A 394 -12.12 6.19 12.53
C PHE A 394 -12.15 7.24 11.40
N ASN A 395 -12.33 8.52 11.75
CA ASN A 395 -12.42 9.62 10.78
C ASN A 395 -11.09 10.42 10.75
N VAL A 396 -10.63 10.78 9.54
CA VAL A 396 -9.32 11.43 9.30
C VAL A 396 -9.50 12.68 8.46
N GLN A 397 -9.65 13.82 9.13
CA GLN A 397 -9.71 15.14 8.50
C GLN A 397 -8.30 15.77 8.43
N ASP A 398 -7.89 16.16 7.22
CA ASP A 398 -6.58 16.75 6.91
C ASP A 398 -6.79 18.20 6.40
N VAL A 399 -5.71 18.98 6.24
CA VAL A 399 -5.75 20.43 5.94
C VAL A 399 -4.80 20.83 4.81
N THR A 400 -5.17 21.84 4.00
CA THR A 400 -4.25 22.40 3.01
C THR A 400 -3.15 23.22 3.67
N PRO A 401 -1.87 23.03 3.31
CA PRO A 401 -0.76 23.87 3.77
C PRO A 401 -0.76 25.27 3.15
N TYR A 402 -1.56 25.51 2.10
CA TYR A 402 -1.52 26.73 1.30
C TYR A 402 -2.93 27.28 0.99
N PRO A 403 -3.14 28.61 1.11
CA PRO A 403 -4.33 29.27 0.58
C PRO A 403 -4.41 29.13 -0.95
N ILE A 404 -5.63 29.00 -1.47
CA ILE A 404 -5.91 28.89 -2.91
C ILE A 404 -6.87 30.01 -3.30
N LYS A 405 -6.42 30.89 -4.20
CA LYS A 405 -7.24 31.92 -4.84
C LYS A 405 -7.67 31.45 -6.23
N LEU A 406 -8.88 31.84 -6.61
CA LEU A 406 -9.45 31.61 -7.93
C LEU A 406 -9.77 32.94 -8.57
N THR A 407 -9.37 33.14 -9.82
CA THR A 407 -9.81 34.24 -10.68
C THR A 407 -10.62 33.73 -11.86
N TRP A 408 -11.39 34.63 -12.45
CA TRP A 408 -12.07 34.44 -13.73
C TRP A 408 -12.07 35.76 -14.49
N ASP A 409 -11.93 35.66 -15.80
CA ASP A 409 -11.98 36.81 -16.70
C ASP A 409 -13.23 36.70 -17.59
N SER A 410 -13.81 37.84 -17.96
CA SER A 410 -14.79 37.92 -19.03
C SER A 410 -14.12 38.43 -20.29
N VAL A 411 -14.51 37.91 -21.45
CA VAL A 411 -14.34 38.62 -22.72
C VAL A 411 -14.99 40.01 -22.55
N GLY A 412 -14.28 41.08 -22.94
CA GLY A 412 -14.69 42.46 -22.71
C GLY A 412 -14.35 43.05 -21.32
N GLY A 413 -13.90 42.25 -20.34
CA GLY A 413 -13.34 42.72 -19.06
C GLY A 413 -14.32 43.16 -17.96
N GLU A 414 -15.56 43.53 -18.30
CA GLU A 414 -16.56 44.10 -17.36
C GLU A 414 -16.99 43.18 -16.21
N ASP A 415 -16.80 41.86 -16.34
CA ASP A 415 -17.11 40.85 -15.30
C ASP A 415 -15.90 39.92 -15.08
N SER A 416 -14.77 40.54 -14.74
CA SER A 416 -13.59 39.88 -14.17
C SER A 416 -13.67 39.86 -12.64
N GLY A 417 -13.10 38.85 -11.98
CA GLY A 417 -13.21 38.74 -10.54
C GLY A 417 -12.27 37.73 -9.89
N ALA A 418 -12.21 37.79 -8.56
CA ALA A 418 -11.35 36.96 -7.72
C ALA A 418 -12.06 36.54 -6.43
N MET A 419 -11.83 35.32 -5.96
CA MET A 419 -12.32 34.82 -4.67
C MET A 419 -11.34 33.82 -4.08
N ASP A 420 -11.08 33.92 -2.78
CA ASP A 420 -10.36 32.90 -2.03
C ASP A 420 -11.24 31.65 -1.84
N VAL A 421 -10.75 30.51 -2.34
CA VAL A 421 -11.45 29.23 -2.25
C VAL A 421 -11.06 28.51 -0.96
N CYS A 422 -9.76 28.50 -0.65
CA CYS A 422 -9.19 27.94 0.57
C CYS A 422 -8.36 28.99 1.32
N GLU A 423 -8.54 29.05 2.63
CA GLU A 423 -7.64 29.74 3.56
C GLU A 423 -6.49 28.79 3.99
N ASN A 424 -5.51 29.30 4.74
CA ASN A 424 -4.47 28.45 5.32
C ASN A 424 -5.09 27.49 6.35
N GLY A 425 -4.70 26.21 6.34
CA GLY A 425 -5.29 25.21 7.25
C GLY A 425 -6.74 24.82 6.92
N HIS A 426 -7.28 25.19 5.77
CA HIS A 426 -8.64 24.81 5.37
C HIS A 426 -8.75 23.28 5.16
N ALA A 427 -9.78 22.66 5.72
CA ALA A 427 -9.93 21.21 5.75
C ALA A 427 -10.25 20.59 4.37
N PHE A 428 -9.79 19.35 4.15
CA PHE A 428 -10.08 18.59 2.92
C PHE A 428 -10.38 17.10 3.20
N PRO A 429 -11.14 16.42 2.31
CA PRO A 429 -11.76 16.91 1.07
C PRO A 429 -12.91 17.92 1.31
N PHE A 430 -13.20 18.79 0.34
CA PHE A 430 -14.34 19.72 0.38
C PHE A 430 -14.96 19.98 -1.01
N LEU A 431 -16.16 20.57 -1.03
CA LEU A 431 -16.87 21.01 -2.24
C LEU A 431 -17.37 22.46 -2.05
N LYS A 432 -17.08 23.37 -3.00
CA LYS A 432 -17.59 24.76 -3.01
C LYS A 432 -18.30 25.02 -4.34
N GLN A 433 -19.56 25.46 -4.30
CA GLN A 433 -20.33 25.74 -5.52
C GLN A 433 -20.44 27.25 -5.76
N LEU A 434 -19.92 27.71 -6.90
CA LEU A 434 -20.04 29.09 -7.36
C LEU A 434 -21.16 29.23 -8.39
N THR A 435 -21.66 30.45 -8.56
CA THR A 435 -22.68 30.81 -9.55
C THR A 435 -22.17 31.97 -10.39
N PHE A 436 -22.11 31.77 -11.70
CA PHE A 436 -21.72 32.77 -12.70
C PHE A 436 -22.91 33.07 -13.62
N TYR A 437 -22.87 34.23 -14.26
CA TYR A 437 -23.83 34.64 -15.28
C TYR A 437 -23.04 35.01 -16.53
N ARG A 438 -23.08 34.18 -17.57
CA ARG A 438 -22.24 34.35 -18.78
C ARG A 438 -23.05 34.06 -20.05
N LYS A 439 -22.72 34.77 -21.13
CA LYS A 439 -23.30 34.52 -22.47
C LYS A 439 -22.49 33.52 -23.29
N GLU A 440 -21.20 33.41 -23.00
CA GLU A 440 -20.23 32.61 -23.75
C GLU A 440 -19.24 31.86 -22.83
N ALA A 441 -18.33 31.09 -23.43
CA ALA A 441 -17.35 30.28 -22.71
C ALA A 441 -16.36 31.17 -21.92
N PHE A 442 -15.94 30.71 -20.74
CA PHE A 442 -15.07 31.47 -19.85
C PHE A 442 -14.05 30.57 -19.13
N ASP A 443 -12.94 31.18 -18.70
CA ASP A 443 -11.84 30.50 -18.04
C ASP A 443 -11.79 30.85 -16.55
N LEU A 444 -11.49 29.83 -15.74
CA LEU A 444 -11.23 29.92 -14.30
C LEU A 444 -9.77 29.58 -14.05
N SER A 445 -9.01 30.43 -13.37
CA SER A 445 -7.59 30.21 -13.07
C SER A 445 -7.38 30.08 -11.57
N ALA A 446 -6.74 29.00 -11.12
CA ALA A 446 -6.42 28.77 -9.71
C ALA A 446 -4.92 28.91 -9.45
N PHE A 447 -4.56 29.55 -8.34
CA PHE A 447 -3.17 29.74 -7.92
C PHE A 447 -3.03 29.79 -6.40
N TYR A 448 -1.84 29.48 -5.92
CA TYR A 448 -1.49 29.63 -4.51
C TYR A 448 -1.20 31.08 -4.17
N THR A 449 -1.77 31.55 -3.05
CA THR A 449 -1.49 32.88 -2.51
C THR A 449 -0.25 32.80 -1.64
N ARG A 450 0.94 33.03 -2.22
CA ARG A 450 2.22 33.16 -1.51
C ARG A 450 2.80 34.56 -1.67
N GLU A 451 3.48 35.05 -0.65
CA GLU A 451 3.98 36.44 -0.56
C GLU A 451 4.94 36.84 -1.69
N ASN A 452 5.72 35.89 -2.22
CA ASN A 452 6.80 36.16 -3.19
C ASN A 452 6.66 35.46 -4.55
N SER A 453 5.61 34.67 -4.80
CA SER A 453 5.33 34.13 -6.15
C SER A 453 3.89 33.62 -6.34
N GLN A 454 3.30 33.92 -7.50
CA GLN A 454 2.06 33.29 -7.95
C GLN A 454 2.36 31.92 -8.57
N ALA A 455 2.20 30.86 -7.79
CA ALA A 455 2.30 29.49 -8.29
C ALA A 455 0.93 29.02 -8.83
N VAL A 456 0.81 28.96 -10.16
CA VAL A 456 -0.42 28.49 -10.85
C VAL A 456 -0.64 27.00 -10.59
N ILE A 457 -1.87 26.66 -10.19
CA ILE A 457 -2.34 25.29 -9.98
C ILE A 457 -2.90 24.72 -11.29
N GLY A 458 -3.70 25.53 -12.00
CA GLY A 458 -4.25 25.18 -13.29
C GLY A 458 -5.31 26.16 -13.78
N ARG A 459 -5.69 26.02 -15.04
CA ARG A 459 -6.78 26.76 -15.69
C ARG A 459 -7.87 25.79 -16.11
N PHE A 460 -9.13 26.16 -15.91
CA PHE A 460 -10.31 25.33 -16.15
C PHE A 460 -11.25 26.11 -17.09
N SER A 461 -11.40 25.64 -18.33
CA SER A 461 -12.21 26.33 -19.34
C SER A 461 -13.60 25.72 -19.42
N VAL A 462 -14.65 26.52 -19.17
CA VAL A 462 -16.05 26.08 -19.24
C VAL A 462 -16.57 26.33 -20.66
N LYS A 463 -16.75 25.26 -21.43
CA LYS A 463 -17.17 25.29 -22.84
C LYS A 463 -18.68 25.12 -22.98
N ASN A 464 -19.16 25.32 -24.21
CA ASN A 464 -20.55 25.14 -24.63
C ASN A 464 -21.56 26.01 -23.85
N VAL A 465 -21.12 27.18 -23.39
CA VAL A 465 -22.00 28.20 -22.82
C VAL A 465 -22.69 28.95 -23.96
N THR A 466 -24.02 28.98 -23.91
CA THR A 466 -24.92 29.76 -24.77
C THR A 466 -25.70 30.77 -23.90
N PRO A 467 -26.16 31.90 -24.45
CA PRO A 467 -27.08 32.80 -23.76
C PRO A 467 -28.47 32.16 -23.56
N THR A 468 -29.35 32.84 -22.84
CA THR A 468 -30.78 32.46 -22.77
C THR A 468 -31.47 32.66 -24.12
N LYS A 469 -32.72 32.17 -24.26
CA LYS A 469 -33.55 32.41 -25.46
C LYS A 469 -33.70 33.90 -25.79
N ASP A 470 -33.63 34.74 -24.76
CA ASP A 470 -33.83 36.19 -24.81
C ASP A 470 -32.51 36.97 -25.00
N GLY A 471 -31.38 36.27 -25.18
CA GLY A 471 -30.05 36.88 -25.35
C GLY A 471 -29.38 37.34 -24.04
N GLU A 472 -29.96 37.02 -22.88
CA GLU A 472 -29.38 37.33 -21.57
C GLU A 472 -28.29 36.34 -21.15
N SER A 473 -27.56 36.69 -20.09
CA SER A 473 -26.52 35.85 -19.50
C SER A 473 -27.10 34.62 -18.80
N SER A 474 -26.78 33.44 -19.32
CA SER A 474 -27.18 32.16 -18.73
C SER A 474 -26.58 31.95 -17.34
N LYS A 475 -27.40 31.39 -16.44
CA LYS A 475 -27.00 31.09 -15.06
C LYS A 475 -26.25 29.76 -14.98
N ILE A 476 -24.98 29.81 -14.60
CA ILE A 476 -24.08 28.65 -14.56
C ILE A 476 -23.68 28.36 -13.11
N LYS A 477 -23.89 27.12 -12.65
CA LYS A 477 -23.32 26.60 -11.39
C LYS A 477 -22.02 25.86 -11.69
N VAL A 478 -20.95 26.22 -11.02
CA VAL A 478 -19.64 25.53 -11.09
C VAL A 478 -19.34 24.92 -9.73
N LYS A 479 -19.11 23.61 -9.69
CA LYS A 479 -18.79 22.84 -8.48
C LYS A 479 -17.28 22.60 -8.43
N ILE A 480 -16.59 23.38 -7.61
CA ILE A 480 -15.16 23.24 -7.32
C ILE A 480 -15.00 22.21 -6.21
N ARG A 481 -13.98 21.35 -6.32
CA ARG A 481 -13.67 20.32 -5.33
C ARG A 481 -12.18 20.35 -5.00
N MET A 482 -11.87 20.03 -3.74
CA MET A 482 -10.59 19.44 -3.37
C MET A 482 -10.84 18.01 -2.89
N ASP A 483 -10.17 17.04 -3.49
CA ASP A 483 -10.41 15.61 -3.24
C ASP A 483 -9.58 15.05 -2.07
N ILE A 484 -9.61 13.73 -1.90
CA ILE A 484 -8.94 13.00 -0.82
C ILE A 484 -7.39 12.99 -0.93
N HIS A 485 -6.84 13.33 -2.09
CA HIS A 485 -5.40 13.47 -2.33
C HIS A 485 -4.90 14.89 -2.03
N GLY A 486 -5.82 15.86 -1.85
CA GLY A 486 -5.52 17.28 -1.75
C GLY A 486 -5.39 17.97 -3.12
N ILE A 487 -5.99 17.41 -4.17
CA ILE A 487 -5.92 17.93 -5.55
C ILE A 487 -7.15 18.80 -5.84
N PHE A 488 -6.91 19.97 -6.43
CA PHE A 488 -7.91 20.99 -6.73
C PHE A 488 -8.40 20.87 -8.18
N TYR A 489 -9.72 20.87 -8.39
CA TYR A 489 -10.30 20.88 -9.74
C TYR A 489 -11.76 21.36 -9.78
N VAL A 490 -12.21 21.71 -11.00
CA VAL A 490 -13.63 21.88 -11.29
C VAL A 490 -14.25 20.50 -11.53
N SER A 491 -15.10 20.04 -10.62
CA SER A 491 -15.72 18.71 -10.68
C SER A 491 -16.93 18.64 -11.61
N LYS A 492 -17.66 19.75 -11.78
CA LYS A 492 -18.80 19.87 -12.70
C LYS A 492 -19.13 21.33 -13.00
N ALA A 493 -19.55 21.63 -14.23
CA ALA A 493 -20.24 22.88 -14.55
C ALA A 493 -21.63 22.56 -15.14
N GLN A 494 -22.64 23.36 -14.77
CA GLN A 494 -24.04 23.13 -15.16
C GLN A 494 -24.75 24.45 -15.45
N MET A 495 -25.32 24.60 -16.64
CA MET A 495 -26.20 25.71 -17.00
C MET A 495 -27.64 25.46 -16.53
N ILE A 496 -28.37 26.50 -16.17
CA ILE A 496 -29.78 26.45 -15.79
C ILE A 496 -30.62 27.23 -16.79
N GLU A 497 -31.40 26.50 -17.59
CA GLU A 497 -32.47 27.05 -18.43
C GLU A 497 -33.74 27.18 -17.58
N LYS A 498 -34.39 28.36 -17.61
CA LYS A 498 -35.80 28.45 -17.21
C LYS A 498 -36.65 27.98 -18.39
N MET A 499 -37.58 27.07 -18.18
CA MET A 499 -38.71 26.96 -19.11
C MET A 499 -39.69 28.12 -18.82
N PRO A 500 -40.36 28.70 -19.84
CA PRO A 500 -41.56 29.48 -19.60
C PRO A 500 -42.62 28.59 -18.94
N SER A 501 -43.51 29.18 -18.14
CA SER A 501 -44.71 28.53 -17.65
C SER A 501 -45.87 28.83 -18.60
N ASP A 502 -46.63 27.80 -18.98
CA ASP A 502 -47.78 27.89 -19.90
C ASP A 502 -49.02 28.55 -19.23
N ASP A 503 -48.85 29.75 -18.68
CA ASP A 503 -49.84 30.54 -17.91
C ASP A 503 -49.91 32.01 -18.39
N GLU A 504 -49.37 32.34 -19.58
CA GLU A 504 -49.50 33.67 -20.23
C GLU A 504 -50.37 33.64 -21.51
N SER A 505 -51.55 33.05 -21.41
CA SER A 505 -52.59 33.19 -22.44
C SER A 505 -54.03 33.09 -21.88
N VAL A 506 -54.44 34.08 -21.07
CA VAL A 506 -55.79 34.69 -21.04
C VAL A 506 -55.77 35.87 -20.06
N ASN A 507 -56.05 37.09 -20.55
CA ASN A 507 -57.03 38.00 -19.93
C ASN A 507 -57.27 39.21 -20.83
N GLU A 508 -58.54 39.49 -21.10
CA GLU A 508 -59.00 40.72 -21.76
C GLU A 508 -59.08 41.85 -20.71
N PRO A 509 -58.70 43.10 -21.05
CA PRO A 509 -58.96 44.25 -20.19
C PRO A 509 -60.39 44.75 -20.40
N MET A 510 -61.27 44.52 -19.43
CA MET A 510 -62.63 45.09 -19.45
C MET A 510 -62.62 46.57 -19.01
N GLU A 511 -63.32 47.44 -19.74
CA GLU A 511 -63.31 48.89 -19.50
C GLU A 511 -63.97 49.31 -18.17
N THR A 512 -63.59 50.49 -17.67
CA THR A 512 -64.59 51.46 -17.19
C THR A 512 -64.10 52.90 -17.43
N GLN A 513 -65.01 53.76 -17.90
CA GLN A 513 -64.76 55.15 -18.33
C GLN A 513 -65.11 56.12 -17.16
N ALA A 514 -65.00 57.47 -17.21
CA ALA A 514 -64.71 58.41 -18.29
C ALA A 514 -64.20 59.76 -17.73
N ALA A 515 -63.45 60.51 -18.52
CA ALA A 515 -63.45 61.98 -18.60
C ALA A 515 -62.78 62.40 -19.92
N ALA A 516 -63.20 63.49 -20.55
CA ALA A 516 -62.78 63.86 -21.91
C ALA A 516 -62.38 65.33 -22.02
N GLU A 517 -61.56 65.67 -23.03
CA GLU A 517 -61.84 66.68 -24.07
C GLU A 517 -60.74 66.67 -25.16
N ALA A 518 -60.99 67.33 -26.30
CA ALA A 518 -60.15 67.34 -27.52
C ALA A 518 -59.37 68.70 -27.65
N GLU A 519 -58.62 69.07 -28.70
CA GLU A 519 -58.51 68.64 -30.11
C GLU A 519 -57.22 69.21 -30.78
N ASN A 520 -56.87 68.77 -32.02
CA ASN A 520 -55.97 69.42 -33.01
C ASN A 520 -54.42 69.42 -32.75
N THR A 521 -53.51 69.39 -33.74
CA THR A 521 -53.61 69.28 -35.24
C THR A 521 -52.32 68.71 -35.87
N ASP A 522 -52.41 68.25 -37.14
CA ASP A 522 -51.35 68.12 -38.17
C ASP A 522 -50.13 67.18 -37.92
N SER A 523 -49.44 66.59 -38.92
CA SER A 523 -49.35 66.86 -40.37
C SER A 523 -49.06 65.60 -41.23
N ASN A 524 -49.36 65.65 -42.54
CA ASN A 524 -48.97 64.63 -43.54
C ASN A 524 -47.52 64.79 -44.08
N ILE A 525 -46.94 63.70 -44.61
CA ILE A 525 -46.35 63.58 -45.99
C ILE A 525 -45.96 62.10 -46.26
N ALA A 526 -45.73 61.73 -47.52
CA ALA A 526 -45.89 60.35 -48.04
C ALA A 526 -44.64 59.74 -48.73
N ASP A 527 -44.87 58.60 -49.42
CA ASP A 527 -44.09 57.95 -50.50
C ASP A 527 -42.87 57.06 -50.15
N ALA A 528 -42.51 56.02 -50.94
CA ALA A 528 -43.30 55.12 -51.83
C ALA A 528 -42.44 53.91 -52.36
N GLN A 529 -43.12 52.92 -52.99
CA GLN A 529 -42.66 51.97 -54.04
C GLN A 529 -41.70 50.77 -53.75
N ASN A 530 -42.31 49.57 -53.74
CA ASN A 530 -42.15 48.43 -54.69
C ASN A 530 -40.79 47.78 -55.07
N GLY A 531 -40.80 46.43 -55.13
CA GLY A 531 -39.84 45.59 -55.89
C GLY A 531 -39.49 44.24 -55.22
N VAL A 532 -40.38 43.24 -55.11
CA VAL A 532 -40.74 42.21 -56.13
C VAL A 532 -39.63 41.17 -56.46
N LYS A 533 -39.71 39.98 -55.81
CA LYS A 533 -39.62 38.58 -56.35
C LYS A 533 -38.37 38.11 -57.14
N ASP A 534 -38.08 36.81 -57.37
CA ASP A 534 -38.62 35.45 -57.06
C ASP A 534 -37.41 34.54 -56.60
N GLY A 535 -37.46 33.25 -56.20
CA GLY A 535 -38.53 32.25 -55.95
C GLY A 535 -38.07 30.78 -56.21
N ALA A 536 -38.64 29.78 -55.49
CA ALA A 536 -38.52 28.29 -55.64
C ALA A 536 -37.13 27.62 -55.37
N GLN A 537 -36.91 26.31 -55.05
CA GLN A 537 -37.63 25.09 -54.52
C GLN A 537 -36.54 24.05 -54.07
N GLY A 538 -36.70 22.84 -53.51
CA GLY A 538 -37.84 21.98 -53.05
C GLY A 538 -37.78 21.72 -51.53
N GLU A 539 -38.16 20.60 -50.87
CA GLU A 539 -38.52 19.17 -51.17
C GLU A 539 -37.31 18.18 -51.19
N ASP A 540 -37.32 16.99 -50.54
CA ASP A 540 -38.44 16.06 -50.17
C ASP A 540 -38.21 15.21 -48.87
N GLN A 541 -39.10 14.23 -48.57
CA GLN A 541 -39.23 13.30 -47.41
C GLN A 541 -38.29 12.05 -47.52
N SER A 542 -38.32 10.91 -46.78
CA SER A 542 -39.11 10.22 -45.70
C SER A 542 -38.14 9.24 -44.95
N ASP A 543 -38.42 8.25 -44.07
CA ASP A 543 -39.57 7.56 -43.39
C ASP A 543 -39.07 7.07 -41.98
N ALA A 544 -39.86 6.33 -41.18
CA ALA A 544 -39.53 5.90 -39.80
C ALA A 544 -39.72 4.40 -39.49
N LYS A 545 -38.92 3.83 -38.55
CA LYS A 545 -39.07 2.57 -37.75
C LYS A 545 -37.74 2.21 -37.04
N LYS A 546 -37.66 1.44 -35.94
CA LYS A 546 -38.59 1.12 -34.83
C LYS A 546 -37.79 0.45 -33.67
N GLU A 547 -38.50 0.06 -32.61
CA GLU A 547 -38.11 -0.84 -31.50
C GLU A 547 -37.16 -0.31 -30.41
N ASP A 548 -37.15 -0.87 -29.19
CA ASP A 548 -38.21 -1.09 -28.18
C ASP A 548 -37.48 -1.54 -26.87
N ALA A 549 -37.91 -1.09 -25.69
CA ALA A 549 -37.37 -1.56 -24.41
C ALA A 549 -38.34 -1.26 -23.26
N GLN A 550 -38.80 -2.29 -22.56
CA GLN A 550 -39.92 -2.20 -21.61
C GLN A 550 -39.48 -1.83 -20.19
N GLN A 551 -40.25 -0.94 -19.55
CA GLN A 551 -40.37 -0.85 -18.08
C GLN A 551 -41.35 -1.94 -17.58
N PRO A 552 -41.43 -2.23 -16.27
CA PRO A 552 -42.22 -1.41 -15.33
C PRO A 552 -41.35 -0.62 -14.31
N MET A 553 -41.74 0.51 -13.69
CA MET A 553 -43.03 0.94 -13.11
C MET A 553 -43.43 0.07 -11.90
N ASP A 554 -43.94 0.52 -10.75
CA ASP A 554 -44.41 1.82 -10.24
C ASP A 554 -44.45 1.70 -8.68
N THR A 555 -44.80 2.66 -7.80
CA THR A 555 -45.30 4.06 -7.88
C THR A 555 -44.97 4.79 -6.56
N ASP A 556 -44.89 6.13 -6.62
CA ASP A 556 -45.63 7.17 -5.85
C ASP A 556 -46.34 6.84 -4.50
N GLU A 557 -46.63 7.79 -3.58
CA GLU A 557 -46.58 9.27 -3.62
C GLU A 557 -46.50 9.90 -2.19
N ALA A 558 -46.27 11.23 -2.14
CA ALA A 558 -46.85 12.23 -1.21
C ALA A 558 -46.70 12.11 0.35
N SER A 559 -46.53 13.19 1.13
CA SER A 559 -46.21 14.60 0.81
C SER A 559 -45.84 15.46 2.06
N ASN A 560 -45.28 16.65 1.79
CA ASN A 560 -45.35 17.91 2.58
C ASN A 560 -44.56 18.11 3.91
N ASP A 561 -43.44 18.83 3.77
CA ASP A 561 -43.15 20.17 4.37
C ASP A 561 -43.16 20.41 5.91
N ALA A 562 -41.96 20.58 6.47
CA ALA A 562 -41.31 21.86 6.84
C ALA A 562 -41.99 22.89 7.79
N ALA A 563 -41.29 23.76 8.55
CA ALA A 563 -39.89 23.85 9.04
C ALA A 563 -39.74 25.14 9.91
N SER A 564 -38.79 25.16 10.87
CA SER A 564 -38.28 26.34 11.65
C SER A 564 -39.28 27.14 12.53
N GLY A 565 -38.88 27.81 13.62
CA GLY A 565 -37.58 27.82 14.31
C GLY A 565 -37.39 29.00 15.31
N THR A 566 -36.24 29.00 16.00
CA THR A 566 -35.58 30.10 16.77
C THR A 566 -36.18 30.66 18.09
N ASN A 567 -35.29 30.70 19.09
CA ASN A 567 -35.45 31.22 20.46
C ASN A 567 -35.31 32.75 20.57
N ASN A 568 -35.73 33.30 21.73
CA ASN A 568 -35.00 34.23 22.66
C ASN A 568 -36.05 34.91 23.59
N THR A 569 -35.83 35.35 24.84
CA THR A 569 -34.70 35.51 25.82
C THR A 569 -35.36 35.87 27.19
N ASP A 570 -34.79 35.78 28.41
CA ASP A 570 -33.50 35.36 29.01
C ASP A 570 -33.70 35.18 30.57
N GLN A 571 -32.70 34.65 31.29
CA GLN A 571 -32.47 34.70 32.77
C GLN A 571 -33.38 33.89 33.74
N GLY A 572 -32.78 33.16 34.69
CA GLY A 572 -33.50 32.49 35.80
C GLY A 572 -32.82 31.30 36.51
N GLU A 573 -31.62 31.48 37.06
CA GLU A 573 -30.94 30.51 37.96
C GLU A 573 -31.49 30.59 39.43
N PRO A 574 -31.14 29.69 40.40
CA PRO A 574 -30.34 28.44 40.32
C PRO A 574 -30.83 27.24 41.21
N MET A 575 -30.01 26.17 41.24
CA MET A 575 -29.73 25.21 42.34
C MET A 575 -30.52 23.89 42.56
N SER A 576 -29.72 22.87 42.95
CA SER A 576 -30.02 21.65 43.75
C SER A 576 -30.88 20.53 43.11
N GLU A 577 -30.67 19.24 43.40
CA GLU A 577 -29.46 18.47 43.74
C GLU A 577 -29.77 16.95 43.62
N ASN A 578 -28.74 16.10 43.62
CA ASN A 578 -28.74 14.65 43.93
C ASN A 578 -29.54 13.63 43.08
N ASN A 579 -28.74 12.72 42.52
CA ASN A 579 -28.94 11.28 42.27
C ASN A 579 -29.73 10.49 43.36
N PRO A 580 -30.13 9.21 43.14
CA PRO A 580 -29.87 8.32 41.98
C PRO A 580 -31.06 7.46 41.47
N GLU A 581 -30.74 6.61 40.48
CA GLU A 581 -31.31 5.27 40.14
C GLU A 581 -31.74 4.38 41.35
N PRO A 582 -32.55 3.29 41.21
CA PRO A 582 -32.49 2.34 40.06
C PRO A 582 -33.74 1.51 39.64
N ALA A 583 -33.51 0.68 38.61
CA ALA A 583 -33.99 -0.70 38.41
C ALA A 583 -35.44 -1.03 37.93
N ALA A 584 -35.48 -1.50 36.68
CA ALA A 584 -35.90 -2.87 36.27
C ALA A 584 -37.33 -3.23 35.80
N ASN A 585 -37.31 -4.09 34.76
CA ASN A 585 -38.26 -5.09 34.26
C ASN A 585 -39.62 -4.73 33.60
N GLU A 586 -39.70 -5.14 32.32
CA GLU A 586 -40.68 -6.05 31.70
C GLU A 586 -42.19 -5.71 31.68
N GLY A 587 -42.84 -5.98 30.54
CA GLY A 587 -44.30 -6.02 30.41
C GLY A 587 -44.78 -5.68 28.98
N GLU A 588 -45.36 -6.67 28.29
CA GLU A 588 -45.90 -6.48 26.93
C GLU A 588 -47.37 -5.98 26.88
N LYS A 589 -47.71 -5.39 25.72
CA LYS A 589 -48.98 -5.52 24.97
C LYS A 589 -50.24 -4.70 25.34
N GLN A 590 -50.76 -4.09 24.27
CA GLN A 590 -52.17 -3.79 23.93
C GLN A 590 -52.91 -2.64 24.65
N GLY A 591 -53.81 -2.00 23.90
CA GLY A 591 -54.93 -1.22 24.44
C GLY A 591 -54.91 0.30 24.17
N THR A 592 -55.29 0.75 22.97
CA THR A 592 -55.82 2.11 22.80
C THR A 592 -57.23 2.19 23.42
N PRO A 593 -57.57 3.30 24.11
CA PRO A 593 -58.42 4.27 23.42
C PRO A 593 -58.22 5.76 23.80
N LYS A 594 -58.58 6.64 22.85
CA LYS A 594 -59.13 8.00 23.00
C LYS A 594 -58.66 8.89 24.17
N LYS A 595 -58.05 10.03 23.82
CA LYS A 595 -58.32 11.32 24.48
C LYS A 595 -59.02 12.28 23.53
N GLN A 596 -59.89 13.10 24.09
CA GLN A 596 -60.60 14.20 23.45
C GLN A 596 -60.04 15.54 23.93
N ASP A 597 -60.17 16.58 23.09
CA ASP A 597 -60.48 17.98 23.43
C ASP A 597 -59.60 18.76 24.45
N THR A 598 -59.22 20.04 24.26
CA THR A 598 -59.43 21.03 23.17
C THR A 598 -58.21 22.04 23.12
N PRO A 599 -58.31 23.38 22.94
CA PRO A 599 -58.06 23.96 21.60
C PRO A 599 -57.10 25.19 21.49
N LYS A 600 -56.75 25.53 20.24
CA LYS A 600 -56.50 26.89 19.68
C LYS A 600 -55.45 27.85 20.33
N LYS A 601 -54.34 28.04 19.61
CA LYS A 601 -53.96 29.30 18.91
C LYS A 601 -53.37 28.88 17.54
N GLN A 602 -53.63 29.44 16.36
CA GLN A 602 -53.91 30.82 15.89
C GLN A 602 -52.69 31.76 15.91
N GLU A 603 -51.99 31.79 14.77
CA GLU A 603 -51.17 32.88 14.24
C GLU A 603 -51.64 33.20 12.80
N GLU A 604 -51.21 34.36 12.27
CA GLU A 604 -51.64 34.88 10.96
C GLU A 604 -50.63 34.56 9.82
N PRO A 605 -50.55 35.29 8.68
CA PRO A 605 -50.79 34.64 7.40
C PRO A 605 -49.50 34.38 6.61
N LYS A 606 -49.23 33.10 6.29
CA LYS A 606 -48.21 32.76 5.28
C LYS A 606 -48.68 33.15 3.89
N SER A 607 -47.96 34.09 3.27
CA SER A 607 -48.18 34.56 1.91
C SER A 607 -48.09 33.42 0.88
N ALA A 608 -48.84 33.55 -0.22
CA ALA A 608 -49.05 32.46 -1.18
C ALA A 608 -47.74 31.93 -1.79
N LYS A 609 -47.55 30.60 -1.76
CA LYS A 609 -46.53 29.90 -2.54
C LYS A 609 -46.80 30.09 -4.04
N LYS A 610 -46.03 30.96 -4.71
CA LYS A 610 -45.90 30.88 -6.17
C LYS A 610 -45.31 29.51 -6.55
N LYS A 611 -45.87 28.84 -7.56
CA LYS A 611 -45.26 27.64 -8.16
C LYS A 611 -43.82 27.96 -8.58
N LYS A 612 -42.86 27.06 -8.32
CA LYS A 612 -41.48 27.23 -8.84
C LYS A 612 -41.49 26.96 -10.35
N PRO A 613 -40.81 27.76 -11.18
CA PRO A 613 -40.69 27.48 -12.61
C PRO A 613 -39.86 26.21 -12.83
N THR A 614 -40.23 25.42 -13.82
CA THR A 614 -39.53 24.18 -14.19
C THR A 614 -38.18 24.54 -14.81
N THR A 615 -37.08 24.31 -14.07
CA THR A 615 -35.73 24.61 -14.54
C THR A 615 -35.03 23.38 -15.11
N LYS A 616 -34.75 23.38 -16.41
CA LYS A 616 -33.89 22.38 -17.06
C LYS A 616 -32.42 22.69 -16.73
N THR A 617 -31.64 21.65 -16.47
CA THR A 617 -30.21 21.77 -16.19
C THR A 617 -29.43 21.08 -17.30
N VAL A 618 -28.46 21.77 -17.89
CA VAL A 618 -27.59 21.25 -18.95
C VAL A 618 -26.17 21.15 -18.43
N ASP A 619 -25.55 19.99 -18.56
CA ASP A 619 -24.17 19.77 -18.14
C ASP A 619 -23.19 20.34 -19.17
N LEU A 620 -22.20 21.10 -18.69
CA LEU A 620 -21.22 21.78 -19.53
C LEU A 620 -19.89 21.04 -19.52
N LYS A 621 -19.24 20.96 -20.69
CA LYS A 621 -17.88 20.43 -20.81
C LYS A 621 -16.91 21.39 -20.11
N VAL A 622 -16.04 20.85 -19.26
CA VAL A 622 -14.93 21.59 -18.66
C VAL A 622 -13.61 20.98 -19.15
N GLU A 623 -12.68 21.84 -19.56
CA GLU A 623 -11.35 21.43 -20.05
C GLU A 623 -10.28 21.84 -19.03
N HIS A 624 -9.45 20.89 -18.61
CA HIS A 624 -8.48 21.08 -17.52
C HIS A 624 -7.07 21.25 -18.08
N PHE A 625 -6.50 22.44 -17.88
CA PHE A 625 -5.11 22.78 -18.21
C PHE A 625 -4.31 22.78 -16.90
N VAL A 626 -3.84 21.60 -16.51
CA VAL A 626 -3.09 21.32 -15.27
C VAL A 626 -1.74 20.68 -15.61
N SER A 627 -0.81 20.64 -14.65
CA SER A 627 0.57 20.21 -14.87
C SER A 627 0.84 18.70 -14.72
N SER A 628 -0.16 17.85 -14.92
CA SER A 628 0.02 16.39 -15.08
C SER A 628 0.47 16.05 -16.50
N LEU A 629 0.90 14.80 -16.72
CA LEU A 629 1.04 14.24 -18.07
C LEU A 629 -0.35 14.09 -18.73
N SER A 630 -0.40 14.20 -20.06
CA SER A 630 -1.60 13.87 -20.84
C SER A 630 -1.71 12.35 -21.06
N GLN A 631 -2.91 11.83 -21.34
CA GLN A 631 -3.11 10.39 -21.53
C GLN A 631 -2.20 9.77 -22.62
N PRO A 632 -1.93 10.41 -23.78
CA PRO A 632 -0.96 9.87 -24.75
C PRO A 632 0.48 9.82 -24.22
N GLU A 633 0.90 10.80 -23.39
CA GLU A 633 2.21 10.79 -22.74
C GLU A 633 2.29 9.69 -21.67
N LEU A 634 1.26 9.56 -20.81
CA LEU A 634 1.15 8.47 -19.83
C LEU A 634 1.22 7.10 -20.51
N ASN A 635 0.47 6.87 -21.58
CA ASN A 635 0.48 5.60 -22.31
C ASN A 635 1.88 5.26 -22.83
N LYS A 636 2.58 6.21 -23.46
CA LYS A 636 3.95 6.04 -23.96
C LYS A 636 4.96 5.78 -22.83
N VAL A 637 4.76 6.38 -21.67
CA VAL A 637 5.63 6.19 -20.50
C VAL A 637 5.37 4.84 -19.82
N VAL A 638 4.10 4.41 -19.72
CA VAL A 638 3.69 3.08 -19.26
C VAL A 638 4.24 1.99 -20.19
N GLU A 639 4.15 2.16 -21.50
CA GLU A 639 4.73 1.25 -22.49
C GLU A 639 6.24 1.08 -22.26
N ARG A 640 6.97 2.19 -22.19
CA ARG A 640 8.43 2.18 -21.92
C ARG A 640 8.80 1.58 -20.56
N GLU A 641 7.99 1.77 -19.52
CA GLU A 641 8.25 1.14 -18.22
C GLU A 641 8.03 -0.38 -18.29
N ASN A 642 6.99 -0.84 -18.99
CA ASN A 642 6.75 -2.27 -19.21
C ASN A 642 7.86 -2.93 -20.07
N GLU A 643 8.40 -2.23 -21.07
CA GLU A 643 9.59 -2.68 -21.82
C GLU A 643 10.78 -2.89 -20.87
N LEU A 644 11.07 -1.91 -20.00
CA LEU A 644 12.18 -1.99 -19.05
C LEU A 644 11.97 -3.08 -18.00
N ILE A 645 10.77 -3.23 -17.43
CA ILE A 645 10.42 -4.35 -16.53
C ILE A 645 10.61 -5.71 -17.22
N SER A 646 10.25 -5.81 -18.50
CA SER A 646 10.44 -7.03 -19.29
C SER A 646 11.93 -7.34 -19.52
N ARG A 647 12.76 -6.31 -19.76
CA ARG A 647 14.23 -6.46 -19.86
C ARG A 647 14.86 -6.86 -18.54
N ASP A 648 14.54 -6.17 -17.46
CA ASP A 648 15.03 -6.48 -16.12
C ASP A 648 14.68 -7.92 -15.75
N ARG A 649 13.44 -8.36 -16.02
CA ARG A 649 13.02 -9.75 -15.81
C ARG A 649 13.81 -10.74 -16.68
N GLN A 650 14.02 -10.45 -17.96
CA GLN A 650 14.76 -11.34 -18.87
C GLN A 650 16.21 -11.56 -18.43
N GLU A 651 16.89 -10.52 -17.92
CA GLU A 651 18.27 -10.64 -17.42
C GLU A 651 18.31 -11.38 -16.08
N ASN A 652 17.39 -11.14 -15.15
CA ASN A 652 17.30 -11.93 -13.91
C ASN A 652 16.98 -13.42 -14.21
N ASP A 653 16.04 -13.69 -15.12
CA ASP A 653 15.74 -15.03 -15.61
C ASP A 653 16.96 -15.71 -16.28
N ARG A 654 17.87 -14.94 -16.89
CA ARG A 654 19.14 -15.42 -17.47
C ARG A 654 20.17 -15.74 -16.39
N ILE A 655 20.37 -14.83 -15.43
CA ILE A 655 21.27 -15.02 -14.28
C ILE A 655 20.85 -16.24 -13.46
N HIS A 656 19.55 -16.43 -13.18
CA HIS A 656 19.07 -17.64 -12.51
C HIS A 656 19.36 -18.94 -13.29
N ALA A 657 19.39 -18.89 -14.63
CA ALA A 657 19.73 -20.05 -15.46
C ALA A 657 21.24 -20.35 -15.48
N ILE A 658 22.09 -19.32 -15.35
CA ILE A 658 23.54 -19.46 -15.16
C ILE A 658 23.81 -20.11 -13.81
N ASN A 659 23.31 -19.51 -12.72
CA ASN A 659 23.55 -19.99 -11.35
C ASN A 659 23.05 -21.43 -11.17
N ALA A 660 21.89 -21.79 -11.75
CA ALA A 660 21.36 -23.15 -11.67
C ALA A 660 22.15 -24.19 -12.50
N LEU A 661 22.93 -23.76 -13.50
CA LEU A 661 23.87 -24.62 -14.22
C LEU A 661 25.18 -24.80 -13.42
N GLU A 662 25.74 -23.70 -12.91
CA GLU A 662 26.95 -23.71 -12.08
C GLU A 662 26.76 -24.52 -10.78
N GLU A 663 25.67 -24.27 -10.04
CA GLU A 663 25.32 -25.01 -8.82
C GLU A 663 25.21 -26.52 -9.11
N TYR A 664 24.52 -26.89 -10.20
CA TYR A 664 24.37 -28.29 -10.60
C TYR A 664 25.71 -28.93 -10.96
N VAL A 665 26.59 -28.21 -11.67
CA VAL A 665 27.93 -28.70 -12.03
C VAL A 665 28.77 -28.98 -10.78
N LEU A 666 28.86 -28.00 -9.88
CA LEU A 666 29.66 -28.11 -8.65
C LEU A 666 29.13 -29.19 -7.70
N GLN A 667 27.80 -29.23 -7.46
CA GLN A 667 27.18 -30.26 -6.61
C GLN A 667 27.34 -31.65 -7.21
N THR A 668 27.15 -31.81 -8.52
CA THR A 668 27.23 -33.13 -9.17
C THR A 668 28.66 -33.66 -9.18
N ARG A 669 29.66 -32.81 -9.49
CA ARG A 669 31.09 -33.20 -9.42
C ARG A 669 31.49 -33.64 -8.01
N SER A 670 31.04 -32.92 -6.99
CA SER A 670 31.28 -33.26 -5.58
C SER A 670 30.68 -34.62 -5.23
N LYS A 671 29.40 -34.87 -5.59
CA LYS A 671 28.72 -36.13 -5.28
C LYS A 671 29.27 -37.34 -6.03
N LEU A 672 29.68 -37.19 -7.29
CA LEU A 672 30.37 -38.24 -8.07
C LEU A 672 31.72 -38.68 -7.45
N SER A 673 32.33 -37.80 -6.66
CA SER A 673 33.57 -38.07 -5.91
C SER A 673 33.32 -38.57 -4.47
N ALA A 674 32.06 -38.77 -4.07
CA ALA A 674 31.68 -39.18 -2.72
C ALA A 674 30.43 -40.07 -2.72
N GLU A 675 29.24 -39.51 -2.45
CA GLU A 675 27.97 -40.23 -2.27
C GLU A 675 27.62 -41.16 -3.45
N TYR A 676 27.86 -40.70 -4.67
CA TYR A 676 27.45 -41.39 -5.89
C TYR A 676 28.52 -42.35 -6.44
N GLU A 677 29.74 -42.40 -5.88
CA GLU A 677 30.86 -43.20 -6.41
C GLU A 677 30.48 -44.67 -6.68
N LYS A 678 29.67 -45.27 -5.82
CA LYS A 678 29.26 -46.68 -5.91
C LYS A 678 28.15 -46.93 -6.95
N PHE A 679 27.45 -45.88 -7.40
CA PHE A 679 26.23 -45.91 -8.21
C PHE A 679 26.47 -45.55 -9.68
N VAL A 680 27.74 -45.45 -10.07
CA VAL A 680 28.24 -45.11 -11.42
C VAL A 680 29.42 -46.03 -11.72
N THR A 681 29.67 -46.37 -13.00
CA THR A 681 30.91 -47.08 -13.38
C THR A 681 32.08 -46.10 -13.49
N ASP A 682 33.34 -46.56 -13.39
CA ASP A 682 34.50 -45.66 -13.56
C ASP A 682 34.55 -44.98 -14.95
N GLU A 683 34.04 -45.66 -15.99
CA GLU A 683 33.94 -45.12 -17.35
C GLU A 683 32.79 -44.10 -17.48
N GLU A 684 31.60 -44.40 -16.95
CA GLU A 684 30.50 -43.41 -16.85
C GLU A 684 30.95 -42.18 -16.04
N ARG A 685 31.66 -42.40 -14.93
CA ARG A 685 32.16 -41.36 -14.01
C ARG A 685 33.19 -40.48 -14.70
N GLY A 686 34.23 -41.04 -15.32
CA GLY A 686 35.24 -40.27 -16.04
C GLY A 686 34.65 -39.49 -17.22
N SER A 687 33.72 -40.10 -17.97
CA SER A 687 33.02 -39.45 -19.08
C SER A 687 32.12 -38.30 -18.61
N PHE A 688 31.45 -38.45 -17.46
CA PHE A 688 30.55 -37.42 -16.95
C PHE A 688 31.29 -36.30 -16.22
N VAL A 689 32.31 -36.60 -15.39
CA VAL A 689 33.17 -35.59 -14.78
C VAL A 689 33.77 -34.70 -15.86
N LYS A 690 34.33 -35.27 -16.93
CA LYS A 690 34.81 -34.46 -18.06
C LYS A 690 33.73 -33.54 -18.63
N LYS A 691 32.48 -34.00 -18.81
CA LYS A 691 31.38 -33.14 -19.32
C LYS A 691 30.96 -32.05 -18.34
N LEU A 692 31.21 -32.21 -17.04
CA LEU A 692 31.02 -31.17 -16.02
C LEU A 692 32.15 -30.15 -16.10
N ASP A 693 33.38 -30.60 -16.31
CA ASP A 693 34.56 -29.76 -16.54
C ASP A 693 34.44 -28.95 -17.85
N ASP A 694 34.12 -29.61 -18.97
CA ASP A 694 33.81 -29.00 -20.27
C ASP A 694 32.64 -27.99 -20.19
N ALA A 695 31.75 -28.11 -19.18
CA ALA A 695 30.62 -27.21 -18.97
C ALA A 695 30.95 -26.02 -18.06
N GLU A 696 31.87 -26.19 -17.11
CA GLU A 696 32.42 -25.11 -16.28
C GLU A 696 33.37 -24.22 -17.10
N GLU A 697 34.30 -24.81 -17.87
CA GLU A 697 35.17 -24.06 -18.78
C GLU A 697 34.33 -23.25 -19.79
N TRP A 698 33.28 -23.87 -20.35
CA TRP A 698 32.33 -23.18 -21.22
C TRP A 698 31.57 -22.04 -20.54
N LEU A 699 31.19 -22.16 -19.26
CA LEU A 699 30.51 -21.08 -18.52
C LEU A 699 31.37 -19.81 -18.40
N TYR A 700 32.69 -19.97 -18.28
CA TYR A 700 33.66 -18.90 -18.06
C TYR A 700 34.35 -18.38 -19.34
N ASP A 701 34.02 -18.92 -20.52
CA ASP A 701 34.50 -18.45 -21.84
C ASP A 701 33.32 -18.18 -22.80
N GLU A 702 33.00 -19.09 -23.74
CA GLU A 702 31.90 -18.93 -24.71
C GLU A 702 30.52 -18.65 -24.10
N GLY A 703 30.34 -18.97 -22.81
CA GLY A 703 29.08 -18.95 -22.07
C GLY A 703 28.66 -17.60 -21.48
N GLU A 704 29.54 -16.61 -21.34
CA GLU A 704 29.25 -15.39 -20.55
C GLU A 704 27.99 -14.62 -21.01
N ASP A 705 27.84 -14.46 -22.32
CA ASP A 705 26.81 -13.64 -22.98
C ASP A 705 25.70 -14.44 -23.69
N GLN A 706 25.55 -15.72 -23.36
CA GLN A 706 24.55 -16.59 -23.98
C GLN A 706 23.12 -16.31 -23.49
N ILE A 707 22.12 -16.68 -24.30
CA ILE A 707 20.70 -16.54 -23.95
C ILE A 707 20.23 -17.65 -23.00
N LYS A 708 19.20 -17.35 -22.18
CA LYS A 708 18.63 -18.24 -21.16
C LYS A 708 18.49 -19.71 -21.59
N SER A 709 17.94 -19.95 -22.79
CA SER A 709 17.67 -21.29 -23.32
C SER A 709 18.92 -22.13 -23.58
N VAL A 710 20.09 -21.51 -23.79
CA VAL A 710 21.36 -22.22 -23.99
C VAL A 710 21.84 -22.83 -22.67
N TYR A 711 21.81 -22.07 -21.56
CA TYR A 711 22.13 -22.60 -20.22
C TYR A 711 21.14 -23.71 -19.81
N GLN A 712 19.85 -23.51 -20.09
CA GLN A 712 18.83 -24.55 -19.82
C GLN A 712 19.08 -25.81 -20.65
N GLY A 713 19.41 -25.70 -21.94
CA GLY A 713 19.77 -26.85 -22.79
C GLY A 713 21.03 -27.59 -22.32
N LYS A 714 22.07 -26.85 -21.89
CA LYS A 714 23.28 -27.40 -21.25
C LYS A 714 22.92 -28.14 -19.96
N LEU A 715 22.15 -27.53 -19.06
CA LEU A 715 21.69 -28.15 -17.80
C LEU A 715 20.88 -29.42 -18.06
N GLU A 716 19.94 -29.42 -19.00
CA GLU A 716 19.19 -30.61 -19.42
C GLU A 716 20.10 -31.72 -19.96
N SER A 717 21.14 -31.37 -20.72
CA SER A 717 22.09 -32.35 -21.28
C SER A 717 22.92 -33.05 -20.19
N LEU A 718 23.25 -32.34 -19.11
CA LEU A 718 23.94 -32.91 -17.95
C LEU A 718 22.98 -33.73 -17.08
N LYS A 719 21.75 -33.23 -16.88
CA LYS A 719 20.68 -33.94 -16.15
C LYS A 719 20.30 -35.28 -16.76
N LYS A 720 20.29 -35.38 -18.10
CA LYS A 720 20.11 -36.67 -18.81
C LYS A 720 21.15 -37.75 -18.46
N ILE A 721 22.27 -37.38 -17.82
CA ILE A 721 23.32 -38.29 -17.32
C ILE A 721 23.27 -38.39 -15.78
N GLY A 722 23.14 -37.26 -15.07
CA GLY A 722 23.17 -37.21 -13.61
C GLY A 722 21.89 -37.63 -12.90
N ASP A 723 20.71 -37.37 -13.48
CA ASP A 723 19.42 -37.73 -12.86
C ASP A 723 19.26 -39.26 -12.72
N PRO A 724 19.66 -40.10 -13.70
CA PRO A 724 19.75 -41.56 -13.49
C PRO A 724 20.66 -41.98 -12.34
N ILE A 725 21.81 -41.34 -12.15
CA ILE A 725 22.77 -41.67 -11.07
C ILE A 725 22.20 -41.26 -9.71
N CYS A 726 21.62 -40.06 -9.63
CA CYS A 726 20.87 -39.56 -8.47
C CYS A 726 19.70 -40.51 -8.11
N LEU A 727 18.97 -41.00 -9.10
CA LEU A 727 17.89 -41.97 -8.92
C LEU A 727 18.42 -43.32 -8.41
N ARG A 728 19.51 -43.86 -8.97
CA ARG A 728 20.18 -45.09 -8.47
C ARG A 728 20.55 -44.96 -6.98
N PHE A 729 21.12 -43.82 -6.58
CA PHE A 729 21.49 -43.53 -5.18
C PHE A 729 20.27 -43.41 -4.26
N ASN A 730 19.28 -42.59 -4.61
CA ASN A 730 18.08 -42.39 -3.79
C ASN A 730 17.32 -43.71 -3.60
N GLU A 731 17.10 -44.45 -4.69
CA GLU A 731 16.47 -45.77 -4.69
C GLU A 731 17.32 -46.87 -4.03
N ALA A 732 18.54 -46.59 -3.57
CA ALA A 732 19.29 -47.50 -2.71
C ALA A 732 19.09 -47.19 -1.22
N GLN A 733 18.80 -45.93 -0.87
CA GLN A 733 18.52 -45.50 0.51
C GLN A 733 17.06 -45.75 0.92
N THR A 734 16.10 -45.41 0.05
CA THR A 734 14.66 -45.46 0.41
C THR A 734 14.04 -46.85 0.25
N ARG A 735 14.53 -47.65 -0.70
CA ARG A 735 13.92 -48.93 -1.08
C ARG A 735 13.98 -49.99 0.03
N PRO A 736 15.07 -50.16 0.82
CA PRO A 736 15.08 -51.06 1.97
C PRO A 736 13.99 -50.70 2.99
N GLN A 737 13.87 -49.41 3.35
CA GLN A 737 12.87 -48.92 4.31
C GLN A 737 11.43 -49.15 3.82
N ALA A 738 11.19 -49.00 2.51
CA ALA A 738 9.88 -49.29 1.91
C ALA A 738 9.53 -50.79 1.93
N LEU A 739 10.51 -51.66 1.64
CA LEU A 739 10.34 -53.12 1.73
C LEU A 739 10.14 -53.59 3.18
N GLU A 740 10.88 -53.01 4.14
CA GLU A 740 10.70 -53.25 5.58
C GLU A 740 9.31 -52.79 6.06
N SER A 741 8.84 -51.62 5.62
CA SER A 741 7.50 -51.12 5.95
C SER A 741 6.38 -52.02 5.41
N LEU A 742 6.55 -52.58 4.21
CA LEU A 742 5.63 -53.60 3.66
C LEU A 742 5.72 -54.92 4.44
N GLY A 743 6.93 -55.37 4.79
CA GLY A 743 7.16 -56.57 5.59
C GLY A 743 6.54 -56.49 6.99
N HIS A 744 6.65 -55.35 7.66
CA HIS A 744 6.00 -55.09 8.95
C HIS A 744 4.47 -55.18 8.83
N GLU A 745 3.90 -54.64 7.75
CA GLU A 745 2.45 -54.70 7.46
C GLU A 745 1.97 -56.15 7.26
N ILE A 746 2.73 -56.93 6.50
CA ILE A 746 2.46 -58.37 6.29
C ILE A 746 2.60 -59.14 7.62
N GLN A 747 3.55 -58.75 8.48
CA GLN A 747 3.75 -59.39 9.80
C GLN A 747 2.69 -59.00 10.83
N LEU A 748 2.11 -57.79 10.75
CA LEU A 748 0.89 -57.42 11.49
C LEU A 748 -0.30 -58.28 11.05
N CYS A 749 -0.47 -58.48 9.75
CA CYS A 749 -1.54 -59.34 9.22
C CYS A 749 -1.38 -60.81 9.63
N LYS A 750 -0.14 -61.33 9.69
CA LYS A 750 0.14 -62.66 10.23
C LYS A 750 -0.28 -62.79 11.70
N LYS A 751 0.12 -61.84 12.56
CA LYS A 751 -0.32 -61.80 13.97
C LYS A 751 -1.85 -61.76 14.11
N PHE A 752 -2.54 -61.07 13.22
CA PHE A 752 -4.01 -61.08 13.17
C PHE A 752 -4.58 -62.47 12.83
N LEU A 753 -4.01 -63.18 11.85
CA LEU A 753 -4.41 -64.54 11.49
C LEU A 753 -4.13 -65.51 12.66
N ASP A 754 -2.96 -65.41 13.30
CA ASP A 754 -2.58 -66.21 14.47
C ASP A 754 -3.58 -66.03 15.62
N LEU A 755 -4.05 -64.80 15.87
CA LEU A 755 -5.05 -64.48 16.90
C LEU A 755 -6.46 -64.95 16.52
N TYR A 756 -6.83 -64.93 15.24
CA TYR A 756 -8.10 -65.50 14.78
C TYR A 756 -8.13 -67.02 14.94
N GLU A 757 -7.04 -67.72 14.60
CA GLU A 757 -6.92 -69.17 14.81
C GLU A 757 -6.96 -69.56 16.30
N GLN A 758 -6.37 -68.73 17.16
CA GLN A 758 -6.46 -68.85 18.63
C GLN A 758 -7.84 -68.49 19.22
N LYS A 759 -8.78 -68.00 18.40
CA LYS A 759 -10.09 -67.48 18.80
C LYS A 759 -10.00 -66.34 19.84
N ASP A 760 -9.12 -65.38 19.59
CA ASP A 760 -9.13 -64.12 20.34
C ASP A 760 -10.52 -63.47 20.20
N GLU A 761 -11.12 -63.10 21.35
CA GLU A 761 -12.45 -62.50 21.40
C GLU A 761 -12.60 -61.32 20.44
N LYS A 762 -11.53 -60.57 20.18
CA LYS A 762 -11.52 -59.37 19.33
C LYS A 762 -11.82 -59.68 17.86
N TYR A 763 -11.63 -60.92 17.40
CA TYR A 763 -11.69 -61.29 15.99
C TYR A 763 -12.64 -62.45 15.65
N GLU A 764 -13.17 -63.17 16.66
CA GLU A 764 -14.06 -64.34 16.45
C GLU A 764 -15.34 -64.03 15.64
N HIS A 765 -15.76 -62.76 15.53
CA HIS A 765 -16.93 -62.33 14.76
C HIS A 765 -16.69 -62.15 13.25
N LEU A 766 -15.47 -62.36 12.75
CA LEU A 766 -15.13 -62.21 11.32
C LEU A 766 -15.49 -63.47 10.52
N GLU A 767 -16.04 -63.28 9.32
CA GLU A 767 -16.38 -64.40 8.45
C GLU A 767 -15.11 -65.11 7.96
N ALA A 768 -15.05 -66.44 8.07
CA ALA A 768 -13.91 -67.22 7.59
C ALA A 768 -13.60 -66.99 6.09
N ALA A 769 -14.60 -66.64 5.29
CA ALA A 769 -14.44 -66.26 3.88
C ALA A 769 -13.82 -64.87 3.65
N GLU A 770 -13.86 -63.97 4.64
CA GLU A 770 -13.13 -62.70 4.64
C GLU A 770 -11.70 -62.91 5.15
N VAL A 771 -11.53 -63.64 6.25
CA VAL A 771 -10.21 -63.92 6.83
C VAL A 771 -9.33 -64.70 5.84
N LYS A 772 -9.89 -65.67 5.11
CA LYS A 772 -9.17 -66.40 4.05
C LYS A 772 -8.68 -65.49 2.90
N LYS A 773 -9.36 -64.38 2.59
CA LYS A 773 -8.85 -63.40 1.61
C LYS A 773 -7.64 -62.64 2.15
N VAL A 774 -7.59 -62.37 3.45
CA VAL A 774 -6.41 -61.78 4.10
C VAL A 774 -5.25 -62.78 4.09
N GLU A 775 -5.51 -64.06 4.38
CA GLU A 775 -4.52 -65.14 4.31
C GLU A 775 -3.93 -65.31 2.89
N GLU A 776 -4.79 -65.36 1.86
CA GLU A 776 -4.39 -65.44 0.45
C GLU A 776 -3.56 -64.20 0.03
N ALA A 777 -3.99 -62.99 0.41
CA ALA A 777 -3.25 -61.76 0.15
C ALA A 777 -1.90 -61.69 0.89
N VAL A 778 -1.83 -62.17 2.14
CA VAL A 778 -0.58 -62.30 2.92
C VAL A 778 0.38 -63.28 2.23
N SER A 779 -0.13 -64.40 1.72
CA SER A 779 0.66 -65.39 0.97
C SER A 779 1.20 -64.83 -0.35
N GLU A 780 0.39 -64.06 -1.09
CA GLU A 780 0.81 -63.40 -2.32
C GLU A 780 1.87 -62.32 -2.04
N LYS A 781 1.58 -61.38 -1.13
CA LYS A 781 2.49 -60.24 -0.88
C LYS A 781 3.77 -60.63 -0.14
N GLN A 782 3.78 -61.71 0.65
CA GLN A 782 5.03 -62.27 1.16
C GLN A 782 5.91 -62.79 0.00
N LYS A 783 5.36 -63.58 -0.92
CA LYS A 783 6.13 -64.08 -2.09
C LYS A 783 6.65 -62.93 -2.94
N TRP A 784 5.83 -61.90 -3.16
CA TRP A 784 6.23 -60.68 -3.86
C TRP A 784 7.37 -59.97 -3.13
N LEU A 785 7.27 -59.77 -1.81
CA LEU A 785 8.30 -59.15 -0.99
C LEU A 785 9.63 -59.93 -1.04
N ASP A 786 9.55 -61.26 -0.93
CA ASP A 786 10.71 -62.16 -1.01
C ASP A 786 11.35 -62.12 -2.40
N GLU A 787 10.55 -62.08 -3.47
CA GLU A 787 11.02 -61.88 -4.84
C GLU A 787 11.72 -60.53 -5.04
N MET A 788 11.17 -59.45 -4.48
CA MET A 788 11.74 -58.11 -4.66
C MET A 788 13.01 -57.94 -3.84
N TRP A 789 13.09 -58.46 -2.61
CA TRP A 789 14.36 -58.57 -1.88
C TRP A 789 15.40 -59.39 -2.65
N ASN A 790 15.01 -60.51 -3.27
CA ASN A 790 15.90 -61.32 -4.10
C ASN A 790 16.39 -60.61 -5.37
N LYS A 791 15.60 -59.69 -5.94
CA LYS A 791 16.01 -58.85 -7.08
C LYS A 791 16.95 -57.73 -6.62
N VAL A 792 16.61 -57.03 -5.53
CA VAL A 792 17.44 -55.96 -4.93
C VAL A 792 18.82 -56.48 -4.52
N ASN A 793 18.88 -57.62 -3.81
CA ASN A 793 20.15 -58.18 -3.30
C ASN A 793 21.04 -58.79 -4.40
N LYS A 794 20.58 -58.87 -5.65
CA LYS A 794 21.35 -59.36 -6.82
C LYS A 794 21.71 -58.25 -7.81
N GLN A 795 21.09 -57.09 -7.71
CA GLN A 795 21.31 -55.95 -8.60
C GLN A 795 22.64 -55.26 -8.26
N ALA A 796 23.44 -54.90 -9.26
CA ALA A 796 24.62 -54.07 -9.02
C ALA A 796 24.19 -52.60 -8.75
N PRO A 797 24.86 -51.85 -7.85
CA PRO A 797 24.39 -50.51 -7.48
C PRO A 797 24.40 -49.47 -8.62
N HIS A 798 25.17 -49.72 -9.69
CA HIS A 798 25.19 -48.89 -10.90
C HIS A 798 24.15 -49.30 -11.97
N GLU A 799 23.35 -50.35 -11.74
CA GLU A 799 22.26 -50.72 -12.66
C GLU A 799 20.97 -49.92 -12.36
N PRO A 800 20.08 -49.71 -13.35
CA PRO A 800 18.75 -49.14 -13.11
C PRO A 800 17.95 -49.95 -12.07
N PRO A 801 17.29 -49.31 -11.08
CA PRO A 801 16.48 -50.00 -10.09
C PRO A 801 15.46 -50.99 -10.67
N ALA A 802 15.59 -52.28 -10.30
CA ALA A 802 14.67 -53.33 -10.74
C ALA A 802 13.22 -53.15 -10.24
N VAL A 803 13.04 -52.40 -9.16
CA VAL A 803 11.75 -51.90 -8.63
C VAL A 803 12.01 -50.53 -8.03
N LEU A 804 11.11 -49.57 -8.27
CA LEU A 804 11.11 -48.24 -7.67
C LEU A 804 10.37 -48.23 -6.33
N THR A 805 10.81 -47.39 -5.40
CA THR A 805 10.20 -47.15 -4.09
C THR A 805 8.72 -46.78 -4.22
N ALA A 806 8.34 -45.99 -5.23
CA ALA A 806 6.96 -45.65 -5.53
C ALA A 806 6.07 -46.88 -5.81
N ALA A 807 6.58 -47.88 -6.54
CA ALA A 807 5.84 -49.11 -6.85
C ALA A 807 5.66 -50.00 -5.60
N ILE A 808 6.62 -49.96 -4.66
CA ILE A 808 6.49 -50.67 -3.36
C ILE A 808 5.40 -50.00 -2.51
N PHE A 809 5.31 -48.65 -2.51
CA PHE A 809 4.22 -47.95 -1.82
C PHE A 809 2.85 -48.20 -2.47
N GLU A 810 2.77 -48.29 -3.80
CA GLU A 810 1.53 -48.71 -4.48
C GLU A 810 1.10 -50.13 -4.08
N GLU A 811 2.00 -51.11 -4.09
CA GLU A 811 1.67 -52.48 -3.68
C GLU A 811 1.33 -52.56 -2.18
N LYS A 812 1.95 -51.70 -1.34
CA LYS A 812 1.53 -51.54 0.06
C LYS A 812 0.10 -51.01 0.15
N GLN A 813 -0.25 -49.94 -0.55
CA GLN A 813 -1.62 -49.39 -0.54
C GLN A 813 -2.64 -50.41 -1.05
N LYS A 814 -2.33 -51.16 -2.12
CA LYS A 814 -3.19 -52.25 -2.65
C LYS A 814 -3.41 -53.34 -1.58
N PHE A 815 -2.36 -53.72 -0.85
CA PHE A 815 -2.46 -54.69 0.26
C PHE A 815 -3.27 -54.14 1.45
N GLU A 816 -3.01 -52.91 1.88
CA GLU A 816 -3.74 -52.23 2.96
C GLU A 816 -5.24 -52.13 2.66
N ASN A 817 -5.62 -51.78 1.43
CA ASN A 817 -7.02 -51.71 1.00
C ASN A 817 -7.76 -53.05 1.03
N ILE A 818 -7.02 -54.18 0.99
CA ILE A 818 -7.61 -55.53 1.13
C ILE A 818 -7.83 -55.88 2.59
N TYR A 819 -6.80 -55.72 3.45
CA TYR A 819 -6.88 -56.23 4.82
C TYR A 819 -7.49 -55.23 5.82
N LYS A 820 -7.23 -53.92 5.71
CA LYS A 820 -7.67 -52.94 6.72
C LYS A 820 -9.19 -52.91 6.93
N PRO A 821 -10.05 -53.04 5.90
CA PRO A 821 -11.50 -53.11 6.10
C PRO A 821 -11.98 -54.36 6.84
N ILE A 822 -11.23 -55.47 6.74
CA ILE A 822 -11.56 -56.76 7.35
C ILE A 822 -11.08 -56.80 8.80
N VAL A 823 -9.81 -56.47 9.05
CA VAL A 823 -9.18 -56.51 10.38
C VAL A 823 -9.78 -55.47 11.35
N ASN A 824 -10.33 -54.37 10.84
CA ASN A 824 -10.98 -53.33 11.66
C ASN A 824 -12.53 -53.40 11.62
N LYS A 825 -13.12 -54.44 11.05
CA LYS A 825 -14.58 -54.64 11.01
C LYS A 825 -15.10 -54.83 12.45
N PRO A 826 -15.98 -53.97 12.99
CA PRO A 826 -16.38 -54.01 14.40
C PRO A 826 -17.33 -55.19 14.70
N LYS A 827 -17.37 -55.60 15.98
CA LYS A 827 -18.32 -56.63 16.46
C LYS A 827 -19.77 -56.22 16.15
N PRO A 828 -20.62 -57.11 15.61
CA PRO A 828 -22.05 -56.86 15.52
C PRO A 828 -22.65 -56.77 16.93
N LYS A 829 -23.54 -55.79 17.16
CA LYS A 829 -24.28 -55.69 18.43
C LYS A 829 -25.23 -56.90 18.58
N PRO A 830 -25.44 -57.43 19.80
CA PRO A 830 -26.37 -58.53 20.02
C PRO A 830 -27.78 -58.19 19.54
N LYS A 831 -28.49 -59.17 18.97
CA LYS A 831 -29.94 -59.14 18.86
C LYS A 831 -30.55 -59.68 20.14
N GLU A 832 -31.42 -58.90 20.78
CA GLU A 832 -32.26 -59.38 21.87
C GLU A 832 -33.32 -60.35 21.34
N GLU A 833 -33.65 -61.38 22.12
CA GLU A 833 -34.59 -62.44 21.73
C GLU A 833 -36.04 -62.03 22.04
N PRO A 834 -36.96 -62.00 21.04
CA PRO A 834 -38.40 -61.97 21.30
C PRO A 834 -38.90 -63.39 21.68
N PRO A 835 -40.00 -63.50 22.46
CA PRO A 835 -39.99 -64.47 23.56
C PRO A 835 -40.97 -65.65 23.39
N LYS A 836 -40.94 -66.54 24.40
CA LYS A 836 -42.08 -67.39 24.78
C LYS A 836 -43.34 -66.51 25.06
N ASP A 837 -44.59 -66.95 24.91
CA ASP A 837 -45.12 -68.32 25.09
C ASP A 837 -46.31 -68.60 24.13
N GLU A 838 -47.23 -69.50 24.50
CA GLU A 838 -48.30 -70.11 23.71
C GLU A 838 -49.26 -69.16 22.95
N THR A 839 -49.77 -69.65 21.81
CA THR A 839 -50.53 -68.92 20.79
C THR A 839 -51.94 -68.41 21.17
N LYS A 840 -52.30 -67.17 20.77
CA LYS A 840 -53.30 -66.88 19.69
C LYS A 840 -53.65 -65.40 19.42
N ASP A 841 -53.81 -65.11 18.12
CA ASP A 841 -54.83 -64.28 17.43
C ASP A 841 -55.17 -62.80 17.83
N GLU A 842 -54.86 -61.91 16.87
CA GLU A 842 -55.72 -60.85 16.28
C GLU A 842 -55.71 -59.35 16.73
N LYS A 843 -55.41 -58.50 15.71
CA LYS A 843 -55.88 -57.13 15.38
C LYS A 843 -55.27 -55.93 16.14
N LYS A 844 -54.71 -54.88 15.50
CA LYS A 844 -55.12 -54.00 14.35
C LYS A 844 -56.15 -52.92 14.78
N ASP A 845 -56.09 -51.63 14.43
CA ASP A 845 -55.13 -50.73 13.71
C ASP A 845 -55.33 -49.27 14.26
N GLU A 846 -54.95 -48.08 13.71
CA GLU A 846 -54.24 -47.59 12.49
C GLU A 846 -53.83 -46.08 12.66
N LYS A 847 -52.74 -45.60 12.01
CA LYS A 847 -52.46 -44.19 11.56
C LYS A 847 -52.32 -43.05 12.64
N ASN A 848 -51.58 -41.93 12.46
CA ASN A 848 -50.65 -41.39 11.44
C ASN A 848 -49.74 -40.28 12.09
N ASP A 849 -49.02 -39.30 11.49
CA ASP A 849 -48.94 -38.71 10.12
C ASP A 849 -47.56 -38.04 9.79
N ASN A 850 -47.51 -37.30 8.68
CA ASN A 850 -46.47 -36.58 7.91
C ASN A 850 -45.55 -35.46 8.52
N LYS A 851 -44.28 -35.44 8.04
CA LYS A 851 -43.47 -34.34 7.37
C LYS A 851 -43.12 -33.00 8.08
N ASP A 852 -42.07 -32.25 7.71
CA ASP A 852 -41.08 -32.32 6.59
C ASP A 852 -39.68 -31.69 6.90
N GLU A 853 -38.69 -32.04 6.05
CA GLU A 853 -37.40 -31.40 5.66
C GLU A 853 -36.31 -30.83 6.64
N THR A 854 -35.11 -31.44 6.48
CA THR A 854 -33.67 -31.04 6.58
C THR A 854 -33.27 -29.55 6.46
N SER A 855 -32.07 -29.08 6.88
CA SER A 855 -30.89 -29.62 7.62
C SER A 855 -30.01 -28.39 8.09
N GLU A 856 -28.74 -28.40 8.55
CA GLU A 856 -27.62 -29.39 8.65
C GLU A 856 -26.63 -28.98 9.79
N ASP A 857 -25.56 -29.74 10.06
CA ASP A 857 -24.98 -29.81 11.43
C ASP A 857 -23.42 -29.83 11.58
N LYS A 858 -22.91 -29.22 12.67
CA LYS A 858 -21.54 -29.31 13.26
C LYS A 858 -21.39 -28.47 14.56
N PRO A 859 -20.71 -28.95 15.63
CA PRO A 859 -19.99 -28.05 16.56
C PRO A 859 -18.63 -28.57 17.14
N GLU A 860 -18.05 -27.82 18.10
CA GLU A 860 -16.71 -27.91 18.75
C GLU A 860 -16.84 -27.93 20.31
N GLU A 861 -15.77 -28.18 21.11
CA GLU A 861 -15.70 -27.73 22.55
C GLU A 861 -14.31 -27.86 23.28
N GLU A 862 -14.18 -27.29 24.49
CA GLU A 862 -13.06 -27.35 25.49
C GLU A 862 -13.62 -27.06 26.93
N GLY A 863 -13.00 -27.37 28.09
CA GLY A 863 -11.76 -28.09 28.43
C GLY A 863 -11.08 -27.61 29.75
N ASN A 864 -9.78 -27.91 29.90
CA ASN A 864 -8.76 -27.35 30.82
C ASN A 864 -8.72 -27.64 32.37
N LYS A 865 -7.47 -27.79 32.91
CA LYS A 865 -6.96 -27.67 34.32
C LYS A 865 -7.37 -28.71 35.42
N GLU A 866 -6.59 -29.04 36.48
CA GLU A 866 -5.27 -28.56 37.00
C GLU A 866 -4.55 -29.58 37.97
N ASN A 867 -3.19 -29.61 38.01
CA ASN A 867 -2.22 -29.90 39.13
C ASN A 867 -2.31 -31.16 40.07
N GLU A 868 -1.28 -31.69 40.76
CA GLU A 868 0.21 -31.48 40.86
C GLU A 868 0.91 -32.71 41.56
N GLY A 869 2.22 -32.98 41.33
CA GLY A 869 3.09 -33.69 42.33
C GLY A 869 4.12 -34.78 41.88
N LYS A 870 5.42 -34.58 42.21
CA LYS A 870 6.59 -35.50 42.47
C LYS A 870 6.69 -36.90 41.80
N GLU A 871 7.85 -37.38 41.31
CA GLU A 871 9.11 -37.67 42.04
C GLU A 871 10.34 -37.87 41.09
N GLU A 872 11.50 -38.38 41.56
CA GLU A 872 12.83 -38.30 40.89
C GLU A 872 13.42 -39.66 40.40
N ASN A 873 14.27 -39.65 39.34
CA ASN A 873 15.72 -39.99 39.40
C ASN A 873 16.43 -40.14 38.03
N GLU A 874 17.73 -39.82 37.99
CA GLU A 874 18.70 -40.21 36.93
C GLU A 874 19.52 -41.43 37.37
N VAL A 875 20.16 -42.13 36.42
CA VAL A 875 21.42 -42.88 36.64
C VAL A 875 22.36 -42.68 35.44
N LYS A 876 23.68 -42.61 35.70
CA LYS A 876 24.77 -42.43 34.73
C LYS A 876 25.88 -43.47 34.96
N GLU A 877 26.73 -43.69 33.96
CA GLU A 877 28.14 -44.10 34.08
C GLU A 877 28.91 -43.17 33.09
N GLU A 878 30.03 -42.48 33.37
CA GLU A 878 31.27 -42.76 34.13
C GLU A 878 32.23 -43.73 33.40
N ASN A 879 33.56 -43.59 33.39
CA ASN A 879 34.54 -42.74 34.13
C ASN A 879 35.49 -42.00 33.14
N GLU A 880 36.08 -40.83 33.38
CA GLU A 880 36.95 -40.29 34.48
C GLU A 880 38.42 -40.76 34.43
N VAL A 881 39.38 -39.80 34.57
CA VAL A 881 40.68 -39.90 35.32
C VAL A 881 41.62 -38.68 35.05
N LYS A 882 41.83 -37.83 36.08
CA LYS A 882 43.09 -37.14 36.53
C LYS A 882 43.86 -36.14 35.58
N GLU A 883 44.73 -35.20 36.04
CA GLU A 883 45.18 -34.80 37.39
C GLU A 883 45.68 -33.32 37.49
N GLU A 884 45.46 -32.70 38.66
CA GLU A 884 46.33 -31.77 39.44
C GLU A 884 47.09 -30.49 38.92
N ASN A 885 46.74 -29.36 39.56
CA ASN A 885 47.58 -28.40 40.33
C ASN A 885 48.30 -27.14 39.75
N LYS A 886 48.33 -26.10 40.63
CA LYS A 886 49.07 -24.80 40.66
C LYS A 886 48.72 -23.73 39.60
N GLN A 887 48.55 -22.43 39.87
CA GLN A 887 48.90 -21.47 40.96
C GLN A 887 50.23 -20.68 40.79
N THR A 888 50.14 -19.48 40.19
CA THR A 888 50.97 -18.25 40.36
C THR A 888 50.20 -17.08 39.69
N ASN A 889 50.01 -15.88 40.29
CA ASN A 889 50.90 -14.70 40.33
C ASN A 889 51.27 -14.15 38.93
N ASP A 890 51.31 -12.84 38.63
CA ASP A 890 50.97 -11.59 39.36
C ASP A 890 51.05 -10.39 38.40
N MET A 891 50.45 -9.23 38.75
CA MET A 891 50.86 -7.84 38.33
C MET A 891 50.87 -7.50 36.81
N ASP A 892 50.92 -6.25 36.33
CA ASP A 892 50.41 -4.93 36.76
C ASP A 892 50.42 -4.00 35.51
N VAL A 893 49.75 -2.83 35.55
CA VAL A 893 50.10 -1.50 34.92
C VAL A 893 50.56 -1.48 33.43
N ASP A 894 50.04 -0.64 32.52
CA ASP A 894 49.26 0.62 32.55
C ASP A 894 48.07 0.57 31.55
#